data_AF-F6TUH0-F1
#
_entry.id   AF-F6TUH0-F1
#
_cell.length_a   1.000
_cell.length_b   1.000
_cell.length_c   1.000
_cell.angle_alpha   90.00
_cell.angle_beta   90.00
_cell.angle_gamma   90.00
#
_symmetry.space_group_name_H-M   'P 1'
#
loop_
_entity.id
_entity.type
_entity.pdbx_description
1 polymer ?
#
loop_
_entity_poly.entity_id
_entity_poly.type
_entity_poly.pdbx_seq_one_letter_code
_entity_poly.pdbx_strand_id
1 'polypeptide(L)'
;PRDMAAAASVKAALQVAEALESIVSCCVGPDGRQVLCTKPTGEVLLSRDGGRLLQALHLEHPIARMMVACVSNHLRKAGDGAKTFIIFLSHLLRGLHAIPDQENGSLVSENSQTLGRHWKNCCRWKFISQALLTFQTQILDYVMDEYLSRHFLSIFSSSTKERTLCRNSLELLLEAYFCGRVGRNNHNLISQLMCDYLFKCVAREGGFEEVFELVGDCFVELNVGVTGLPVSDSRIVAGLVLHRDFSGYCPADGDIRIALVTETIQPIFSTSGSEFILNSEAQFRASQFWIMERTKAIMKHLQSQNVKLLLSSVKQPDSVIFYARLNDISVVECLSSEEVSLIQRVIDLSPCVLPQASSRCEISNTAVVKFCKPLVLRSKRYVHLGLISKCSFAPHCLVLCGPVQGLVEQHKDALHGAFKMLRQLFKHLDLNYLTQASDQNYTSSPLIYKNSRESNQLPEIVNGSLQRPYQGTVVKNKDKLAKPQTYLKVYSNLVVPSIELEKHFPCSTPKVTPMDTYQTNETLRCLSPNKTGIIDYREPFPESNSANSTTENTRIKISYENLQVTKIAGKGSMLPVRYKSREMCPSRSYCFSSIPAGSVLPVGGNFEILLHFYLLNYAKICQQSEEATVGVIVANALLGIPKILHKSKKGNYSFPQMYVRALHALQSGQPMGSRQTGLESVVGKYQLLTSVLQCLTKILTIDLVINIKRQPQEICDQDSEEEL
;
A
#
# COMPACT_ATOMS: atom_id res chain seq x y z
N PRO A 1 -25.34 -14.19 34.02
CA PRO A 1 -25.38 -12.88 33.32
C PRO A 1 -24.12 -12.01 33.48
N ARG A 2 -23.41 -12.06 34.63
CA ARG A 2 -22.18 -11.27 34.86
C ARG A 2 -20.96 -11.71 34.02
N ASP A 3 -20.96 -12.92 33.47
CA ASP A 3 -19.87 -13.43 32.61
C ASP A 3 -20.02 -13.05 31.12
N MET A 4 -21.09 -12.34 30.74
CA MET A 4 -21.32 -11.96 29.32
C MET A 4 -20.70 -10.62 28.93
N ALA A 5 -20.39 -9.74 29.89
CA ALA A 5 -19.97 -8.38 29.64
C ALA A 5 -18.70 -8.04 30.42
N ALA A 6 -17.58 -7.86 29.71
CA ALA A 6 -16.31 -7.44 30.29
C ALA A 6 -16.10 -5.95 30.01
N ALA A 7 -15.75 -5.19 31.05
CA ALA A 7 -15.32 -3.80 30.90
C ALA A 7 -14.08 -3.76 29.99
N ALA A 8 -14.16 -3.02 28.88
CA ALA A 8 -12.99 -2.80 28.04
C ALA A 8 -12.04 -1.85 28.79
N SER A 9 -10.88 -2.35 29.17
CA SER A 9 -9.88 -1.55 29.88
C SER A 9 -8.62 -1.40 29.04
N VAL A 10 -7.97 -0.24 29.14
CA VAL A 10 -6.63 0.01 28.58
C VAL A 10 -5.64 -1.06 29.05
N LYS A 11 -5.81 -1.56 30.28
CA LYS A 11 -5.02 -2.67 30.82
C LYS A 11 -5.20 -3.97 30.03
N ALA A 12 -6.43 -4.37 29.73
CA ALA A 12 -6.69 -5.57 28.92
C ALA A 12 -6.16 -5.41 27.48
N ALA A 13 -6.35 -4.23 26.88
CA ALA A 13 -5.79 -3.94 25.57
C ALA A 13 -4.25 -3.98 25.58
N LEU A 14 -3.62 -3.45 26.63
CA LEU A 14 -2.18 -3.52 26.81
C LEU A 14 -1.70 -4.97 26.87
N GLN A 15 -2.30 -5.82 27.72
CA GLN A 15 -1.92 -7.23 27.83
C GLN A 15 -1.98 -7.97 26.48
N VAL A 16 -3.01 -7.70 25.69
CA VAL A 16 -3.16 -8.25 24.33
C VAL A 16 -2.06 -7.73 23.41
N ALA A 17 -1.80 -6.42 23.43
CA ALA A 17 -0.76 -5.81 22.61
C ALA A 17 0.64 -6.34 22.98
N GLU A 18 0.93 -6.55 24.26
CA GLU A 18 2.19 -7.12 24.75
C GLU A 18 2.37 -8.58 24.33
N ALA A 19 1.29 -9.38 24.36
CA ALA A 19 1.31 -10.73 23.84
C ALA A 19 1.66 -10.75 22.34
N LEU A 20 1.00 -9.91 21.53
CA LEU A 20 1.30 -9.80 20.10
C LEU A 20 2.72 -9.24 19.85
N GLU A 21 3.16 -8.27 20.64
CA GLU A 21 4.52 -7.70 20.58
C GLU A 21 5.58 -8.76 20.87
N SER A 22 5.36 -9.63 21.85
CA SER A 22 6.30 -10.71 22.19
C SER A 22 6.57 -11.64 21.00
N ILE A 23 5.54 -11.87 20.17
CA ILE A 23 5.64 -12.68 18.95
C ILE A 23 6.47 -11.96 17.88
N VAL A 24 6.15 -10.68 17.60
CA VAL A 24 6.75 -9.96 16.45
C VAL A 24 8.06 -9.26 16.75
N SER A 25 8.35 -8.92 18.00
CA SER A 25 9.54 -8.16 18.41
C SER A 25 10.84 -8.90 18.12
N CYS A 26 10.84 -10.23 18.20
CA CYS A 26 12.00 -11.05 17.90
C CYS A 26 12.38 -11.01 16.40
N CYS A 27 11.47 -10.59 15.52
CA CYS A 27 11.63 -10.55 14.07
C CYS A 27 12.05 -9.17 13.53
N VAL A 28 12.29 -8.18 14.39
CA VAL A 28 12.56 -6.79 13.97
C VAL A 28 13.97 -6.62 13.45
N GLY A 29 14.10 -5.97 12.28
CA GLY A 29 15.37 -5.57 11.71
C GLY A 29 16.21 -6.71 11.11
N PRO A 30 17.46 -6.41 10.71
CA PRO A 30 18.31 -7.35 9.99
C PRO A 30 18.79 -8.52 10.88
N ASP A 31 18.96 -8.27 12.18
CA ASP A 31 19.33 -9.26 13.20
C ASP A 31 18.12 -9.99 13.81
N GLY A 32 16.90 -9.74 13.30
CA GLY A 32 15.71 -10.45 13.74
C GLY A 32 15.87 -11.97 13.58
N ARG A 33 15.13 -12.74 14.36
CA ARG A 33 15.05 -14.20 14.26
C ARG A 33 13.86 -14.61 13.38
N GLN A 34 13.68 -15.91 13.19
CA GLN A 34 12.49 -16.45 12.56
C GLN A 34 11.58 -17.05 13.64
N VAL A 35 10.28 -17.03 13.40
CA VAL A 35 9.28 -17.68 14.24
C VAL A 35 8.78 -18.91 13.50
N LEU A 36 8.76 -20.04 14.22
CA LEU A 36 8.20 -21.30 13.77
C LEU A 36 6.80 -21.44 14.37
N CYS A 37 5.78 -21.47 13.53
CA CYS A 37 4.38 -21.69 13.89
C CYS A 37 3.91 -23.03 13.31
N THR A 38 3.19 -23.82 14.09
CA THR A 38 2.50 -25.02 13.57
C THR A 38 1.01 -24.73 13.53
N LYS A 39 0.40 -24.83 12.35
CA LYS A 39 -1.05 -24.65 12.19
C LYS A 39 -1.79 -25.88 12.74
N PRO A 40 -3.08 -25.76 13.09
CA PRO A 40 -3.91 -26.91 13.47
C PRO A 40 -3.94 -28.03 12.42
N THR A 41 -3.69 -27.68 11.15
CA THR A 41 -3.58 -28.64 10.02
C THR A 41 -2.29 -29.48 10.05
N GLY A 42 -1.35 -29.22 10.97
CA GLY A 42 -0.02 -29.80 10.98
C GLY A 42 0.98 -29.11 10.05
N GLU A 43 0.54 -28.12 9.26
CA GLU A 43 1.43 -27.34 8.40
C GLU A 43 2.36 -26.44 9.23
N VAL A 44 3.66 -26.54 8.98
CA VAL A 44 4.68 -25.72 9.64
C VAL A 44 4.93 -24.46 8.82
N LEU A 45 4.70 -23.30 9.43
CA LEU A 45 5.03 -21.98 8.92
C LEU A 45 6.31 -21.48 9.61
N LEU A 46 7.36 -21.27 8.83
CA LEU A 46 8.58 -20.59 9.29
C LEU A 46 8.62 -19.20 8.66
N SER A 47 8.51 -18.14 9.47
CA SER A 47 8.52 -16.77 8.92
C SER A 47 9.13 -15.71 9.84
N ARG A 48 9.62 -14.63 9.21
CA ARG A 48 9.99 -13.36 9.87
C ARG A 48 9.05 -12.22 9.48
N ASP A 49 8.17 -12.43 8.51
CA ASP A 49 7.21 -11.40 8.10
C ASP A 49 6.12 -11.25 9.17
N GLY A 50 6.08 -10.08 9.81
CA GLY A 50 5.11 -9.81 10.87
C GLY A 50 3.67 -9.87 10.38
N GLY A 51 3.39 -9.49 9.14
CA GLY A 51 2.03 -9.59 8.59
C GLY A 51 1.58 -11.04 8.48
N ARG A 52 2.43 -11.88 7.89
CA ARG A 52 2.19 -13.31 7.71
C ARG A 52 2.06 -14.03 9.05
N LEU A 53 2.93 -13.71 10.02
CA LEU A 53 2.86 -14.27 11.37
C LEU A 53 1.52 -13.92 12.04
N LEU A 54 1.14 -12.64 12.06
CA LEU A 54 -0.10 -12.20 12.72
C LEU A 54 -1.36 -12.80 12.07
N GLN A 55 -1.37 -12.96 10.75
CA GLN A 55 -2.48 -13.59 10.02
C GLN A 55 -2.59 -15.10 10.25
N ALA A 56 -1.48 -15.77 10.58
CA ALA A 56 -1.47 -17.20 10.87
C ALA A 56 -1.94 -17.55 12.29
N LEU A 57 -2.06 -16.56 13.19
CA LEU A 57 -2.48 -16.79 14.58
C LEU A 57 -3.97 -17.09 14.67
N HIS A 58 -4.35 -18.05 15.52
CA HIS A 58 -5.73 -18.24 15.93
C HIS A 58 -6.08 -17.27 17.07
N LEU A 59 -6.90 -16.25 16.78
CA LEU A 59 -7.18 -15.14 17.70
C LEU A 59 -8.57 -15.25 18.34
N GLU A 60 -8.62 -15.72 19.58
CA GLU A 60 -9.86 -15.80 20.36
C GLU A 60 -10.30 -14.43 20.91
N HIS A 61 -9.32 -13.61 21.32
CA HIS A 61 -9.61 -12.32 21.96
C HIS A 61 -10.09 -11.27 20.96
N PRO A 62 -11.25 -10.58 21.18
CA PRO A 62 -11.83 -9.64 20.23
C PRO A 62 -10.92 -8.43 19.95
N ILE A 63 -10.23 -7.90 20.97
CA ILE A 63 -9.25 -6.82 20.78
C ILE A 63 -8.07 -7.29 19.92
N ALA A 64 -7.63 -8.54 20.06
CA ALA A 64 -6.52 -9.08 19.25
C ALA A 64 -6.93 -9.17 17.77
N ARG A 65 -8.16 -9.67 17.49
CA ARG A 65 -8.74 -9.67 16.15
C ARG A 65 -8.80 -8.26 15.56
N MET A 66 -9.27 -7.28 16.34
CA MET A 66 -9.34 -5.89 15.89
C MET A 66 -7.95 -5.32 15.59
N MET A 67 -6.95 -5.54 16.45
CA MET A 67 -5.57 -5.08 16.22
C MET A 67 -4.99 -5.70 14.94
N VAL A 68 -5.12 -7.02 14.75
CA VAL A 68 -4.62 -7.71 13.55
C VAL A 68 -5.38 -7.32 12.29
N ALA A 69 -6.68 -7.03 12.39
CA ALA A 69 -7.46 -6.45 11.28
C ALA A 69 -6.96 -5.04 10.90
N CYS A 70 -6.62 -4.19 11.88
CA CYS A 70 -6.04 -2.87 11.63
C CYS A 70 -4.67 -3.00 10.95
N VAL A 71 -3.82 -3.92 11.42
CA VAL A 71 -2.53 -4.23 10.76
C VAL A 71 -2.73 -4.71 9.33
N SER A 72 -3.68 -5.61 9.09
CA SER A 72 -3.95 -6.14 7.74
C SER A 72 -4.44 -5.05 6.79
N ASN A 73 -5.30 -4.14 7.26
CA ASN A 73 -5.75 -3.00 6.46
C ASN A 73 -4.61 -2.01 6.16
N HIS A 74 -3.69 -1.80 7.12
CA HIS A 74 -2.49 -1.01 6.90
C HIS A 74 -1.59 -1.63 5.83
N LEU A 75 -1.27 -2.93 5.96
CA LEU A 75 -0.43 -3.67 5.01
C LEU A 75 -1.00 -3.69 3.59
N ARG A 76 -2.34 -3.74 3.45
CA ARG A 76 -3.00 -3.69 2.13
C ARG A 76 -2.64 -2.43 1.35
N LYS A 77 -2.39 -1.30 2.04
CA LYS A 77 -2.02 -0.02 1.42
C LYS A 77 -0.51 0.23 1.43
N ALA A 78 0.13 0.03 2.57
CA ALA A 78 1.52 0.41 2.79
C ALA A 78 2.53 -0.68 2.41
N GLY A 79 2.14 -1.96 2.45
CA GLY A 79 3.04 -3.09 2.15
C GLY A 79 4.15 -3.33 3.19
N ASP A 80 4.30 -2.46 4.19
CA ASP A 80 5.24 -2.57 5.32
C ASP A 80 4.53 -2.21 6.64
N GLY A 81 5.21 -2.35 7.77
CA GLY A 81 4.86 -1.71 9.02
C GLY A 81 4.31 -2.65 10.08
N ALA A 82 3.95 -3.90 9.77
CA ALA A 82 3.21 -4.77 10.71
C ALA A 82 3.87 -4.95 12.09
N LYS A 83 5.19 -5.22 12.12
CA LYS A 83 5.93 -5.38 13.38
C LYS A 83 5.95 -4.07 14.16
N THR A 84 6.33 -2.99 13.48
CA THR A 84 6.42 -1.63 14.01
C THR A 84 5.06 -1.15 14.52
N PHE A 85 3.97 -1.52 13.86
CA PHE A 85 2.60 -1.20 14.23
C PHE A 85 2.27 -1.73 15.62
N ILE A 86 2.45 -3.05 15.84
CA ILE A 86 2.12 -3.69 17.11
C ILE A 86 3.02 -3.19 18.23
N ILE A 87 4.33 -3.06 17.97
CA ILE A 87 5.27 -2.54 18.98
C ILE A 87 4.91 -1.12 19.38
N PHE A 88 4.63 -0.26 18.40
CA PHE A 88 4.30 1.13 18.67
C PHE A 88 2.97 1.26 19.42
N LEU A 89 1.95 0.47 19.03
CA LEU A 89 0.66 0.42 19.74
C LEU A 89 0.84 -0.04 21.19
N SER A 90 1.62 -1.11 21.41
CA SER A 90 1.95 -1.61 22.75
C SER A 90 2.61 -0.52 23.60
N HIS A 91 3.61 0.18 23.05
CA HIS A 91 4.28 1.28 23.73
C HIS A 91 3.37 2.46 24.06
N LEU A 92 2.43 2.82 23.17
CA LEU A 92 1.43 3.86 23.45
C LEU A 92 0.51 3.44 24.60
N LEU A 93 0.03 2.18 24.59
CA LEU A 93 -0.81 1.64 25.66
C LEU A 93 -0.08 1.60 27.01
N ARG A 94 1.23 1.30 27.04
CA ARG A 94 2.07 1.41 28.25
C ARG A 94 2.12 2.85 28.76
N GLY A 95 2.34 3.81 27.87
CA GLY A 95 2.36 5.23 28.21
C GLY A 95 1.04 5.72 28.79
N LEU A 96 -0.09 5.30 28.22
CA LEU A 96 -1.43 5.61 28.71
C LEU A 96 -1.75 4.95 30.06
N HIS A 97 -1.35 3.69 30.25
CA HIS A 97 -1.53 2.98 31.51
C HIS A 97 -0.69 3.57 32.65
N ALA A 98 0.44 4.22 32.34
CA ALA A 98 1.32 4.83 33.33
C ALA A 98 0.85 6.22 33.80
N ILE A 99 -0.19 6.81 33.19
CA ILE A 99 -0.69 8.11 33.64
C ILE A 99 -1.40 7.91 34.99
N PRO A 100 -0.96 8.56 36.07
CA PRO A 100 -1.56 8.40 37.39
C PRO A 100 -3.04 8.80 37.35
N ASP A 101 -3.87 8.09 38.11
CA ASP A 101 -5.20 8.55 38.47
C ASP A 101 -5.02 9.71 39.44
N GLN A 102 -5.21 10.95 38.99
CA GLN A 102 -5.22 12.11 39.90
C GLN A 102 -6.45 12.00 40.81
N GLU A 103 -6.28 11.34 41.95
CA GLU A 103 -7.11 11.51 43.13
C GLU A 103 -6.70 12.82 43.82
N ASN A 104 -7.38 13.92 43.49
CA ASN A 104 -7.45 15.04 44.42
C ASN A 104 -8.60 14.77 45.39
N GLY A 105 -8.24 14.60 46.66
CA GLY A 105 -9.05 13.94 47.68
C GLY A 105 -10.41 14.56 47.98
N SER A 106 -11.36 13.69 48.31
CA SER A 106 -12.23 13.88 49.49
C SER A 106 -12.68 12.51 49.99
N LEU A 107 -12.48 12.28 51.28
CA LEU A 107 -12.97 11.15 52.05
C LEU A 107 -14.47 10.94 51.83
N VAL A 108 -14.91 9.90 51.12
CA VAL A 108 -16.22 9.26 51.35
C VAL A 108 -16.19 7.78 50.92
N SER A 109 -16.32 6.92 51.93
CA SER A 109 -16.99 5.60 51.95
C SER A 109 -16.72 4.59 50.83
N GLU A 110 -15.96 3.56 51.21
CA GLU A 110 -15.91 2.25 50.58
C GLU A 110 -17.30 1.59 50.67
N ASN A 111 -17.95 1.38 49.51
CA ASN A 111 -18.79 0.21 49.17
C ASN A 111 -19.79 0.45 48.01
N SER A 112 -19.77 1.60 47.33
CA SER A 112 -20.64 1.85 46.15
C SER A 112 -19.91 2.40 44.91
N GLN A 113 -18.59 2.23 44.77
CA GLN A 113 -17.76 3.06 43.89
C GLN A 113 -17.26 2.44 42.56
N THR A 114 -17.59 1.19 42.22
CA THR A 114 -17.06 0.57 40.98
C THR A 114 -17.63 1.19 39.70
N LEU A 115 -18.93 1.49 39.67
CA LEU A 115 -19.60 2.06 38.49
C LEU A 115 -19.19 3.53 38.24
N GLY A 116 -19.06 4.33 39.30
CA GLY A 116 -18.66 5.73 39.22
C GLY A 116 -17.20 5.94 38.83
N ARG A 117 -16.28 5.06 39.28
CA ARG A 117 -14.89 5.04 38.83
C ARG A 117 -14.78 4.62 37.36
N HIS A 118 -15.56 3.63 36.95
CA HIS A 118 -15.64 3.19 35.55
C HIS A 118 -16.07 4.35 34.63
N TRP A 119 -17.13 5.08 35.00
CA TRP A 119 -17.63 6.21 34.21
C TRP A 119 -16.63 7.37 34.11
N LYS A 120 -15.95 7.75 35.21
CA LYS A 120 -14.90 8.78 35.19
C LYS A 120 -13.72 8.38 34.29
N ASN A 121 -13.34 7.11 34.29
CA ASN A 121 -12.28 6.58 33.42
C ASN A 121 -12.70 6.55 31.95
N CYS A 122 -13.93 6.13 31.63
CA CYS A 122 -14.49 6.19 30.27
C CYS A 122 -14.48 7.62 29.69
N CYS A 123 -14.89 8.61 30.49
CA CYS A 123 -14.84 10.01 30.06
C CYS A 123 -13.41 10.47 29.74
N ARG A 124 -12.42 10.07 30.55
CA ARG A 124 -11.00 10.43 30.35
C ARG A 124 -10.41 9.81 29.08
N TRP A 125 -10.72 8.55 28.77
CA TRP A 125 -10.26 7.92 27.52
C TRP A 125 -10.90 8.56 26.29
N LYS A 126 -12.16 8.99 26.40
CA LYS A 126 -12.83 9.77 25.35
C LYS A 126 -12.10 11.10 25.08
N PHE A 127 -11.71 11.84 26.12
CA PHE A 127 -10.91 13.07 25.95
C PHE A 127 -9.55 12.80 25.31
N ILE A 128 -8.82 11.78 25.79
CA ILE A 128 -7.54 11.38 25.19
C ILE A 128 -7.73 10.95 23.73
N SER A 129 -8.80 10.23 23.41
CA SER A 129 -9.11 9.82 22.04
C SER A 129 -9.38 11.02 21.12
N GLN A 130 -10.02 12.07 21.64
CA GLN A 130 -10.24 13.32 20.93
C GLN A 130 -8.93 14.09 20.75
N ALA A 131 -8.12 14.19 21.80
CA ALA A 131 -6.80 14.81 21.76
C ALA A 131 -5.85 14.10 20.79
N LEU A 132 -5.93 12.76 20.66
CA LEU A 132 -5.19 11.98 19.66
C LEU A 132 -5.58 12.35 18.22
N LEU A 133 -6.86 12.59 17.96
CA LEU A 133 -7.33 13.02 16.64
C LEU A 133 -6.86 14.44 16.31
N THR A 134 -6.94 15.35 17.27
CA THR A 134 -6.40 16.72 17.15
C THR A 134 -4.88 16.68 16.94
N PHE A 135 -4.16 15.85 17.69
CA PHE A 135 -2.73 15.66 17.54
C PHE A 135 -2.37 15.18 16.14
N GLN A 136 -3.08 14.16 15.63
CA GLN A 136 -2.81 13.59 14.31
C GLN A 136 -2.99 14.64 13.20
N THR A 137 -4.05 15.45 13.27
CA THR A 137 -4.38 16.40 12.19
C THR A 137 -3.65 17.74 12.31
N GLN A 138 -3.37 18.23 13.52
CA GLN A 138 -2.82 19.59 13.70
C GLN A 138 -1.34 19.60 14.06
N ILE A 139 -0.89 18.64 14.88
CA ILE A 139 0.46 18.66 15.45
C ILE A 139 1.41 17.80 14.61
N LEU A 140 0.99 16.58 14.27
CA LEU A 140 1.83 15.66 13.50
C LEU A 140 2.12 16.25 12.11
N ASP A 141 1.09 16.73 11.41
CA ASP A 141 1.22 17.37 10.10
C ASP A 141 2.16 18.57 10.13
N TYR A 142 1.97 19.46 11.11
CA TYR A 142 2.84 20.61 11.32
C TYR A 142 4.30 20.21 11.58
N VAL A 143 4.54 19.24 12.48
CA VAL A 143 5.90 18.80 12.81
C VAL A 143 6.59 18.11 11.63
N MET A 144 5.83 17.34 10.86
CA MET A 144 6.32 16.70 9.63
C MET A 144 6.77 17.73 8.60
N ASP A 145 5.99 18.78 8.40
CA ASP A 145 6.24 19.82 7.41
C ASP A 145 7.33 20.81 7.84
N GLU A 146 7.24 21.38 9.04
CA GLU A 146 8.14 22.49 9.45
C GLU A 146 9.50 21.99 9.95
N TYR A 147 9.56 20.81 10.56
CA TYR A 147 10.78 20.31 11.20
C TYR A 147 11.36 19.08 10.50
N LEU A 148 10.55 18.04 10.26
CA LEU A 148 11.06 16.76 9.74
C LEU A 148 11.47 16.85 8.28
N SER A 149 10.78 17.67 7.47
CA SER A 149 11.04 17.85 6.04
C SER A 149 12.48 18.25 5.70
N ARG A 150 13.15 18.95 6.62
CA ARG A 150 14.55 19.40 6.49
C ARG A 150 15.54 18.24 6.42
N HIS A 151 15.13 17.05 6.85
CA HIS A 151 15.96 15.85 6.87
C HIS A 151 15.65 14.91 5.70
N PHE A 152 14.62 15.17 4.90
CA PHE A 152 14.19 14.25 3.84
C PHE A 152 15.20 14.25 2.69
N LEU A 153 15.53 13.04 2.23
CA LEU A 153 16.27 12.80 1.00
C LEU A 153 15.28 12.46 -0.12
N SER A 154 15.67 12.72 -1.37
CA SER A 154 14.91 12.28 -2.54
C SER A 154 15.47 10.98 -3.10
N ILE A 155 14.60 10.00 -3.35
CA ILE A 155 14.97 8.79 -4.12
C ILE A 155 15.09 9.08 -5.63
N PHE A 156 14.42 10.13 -6.13
CA PHE A 156 14.41 10.51 -7.54
C PHE A 156 15.65 11.31 -7.90
N SER A 157 16.12 11.15 -9.15
CA SER A 157 17.20 11.96 -9.72
C SER A 157 16.79 13.43 -9.84
N SER A 158 17.76 14.35 -9.72
CA SER A 158 17.54 15.79 -9.90
C SER A 158 17.43 16.25 -11.35
N SER A 159 17.69 15.36 -12.31
CA SER A 159 17.70 15.66 -13.73
C SER A 159 16.35 15.33 -14.37
N THR A 160 15.66 16.38 -14.86
CA THR A 160 14.39 16.42 -15.63
C THR A 160 13.08 16.46 -14.82
N LYS A 161 12.00 16.92 -15.48
CA LYS A 161 10.65 17.05 -14.91
C LYS A 161 10.01 15.69 -14.57
N GLU A 162 10.62 14.58 -14.98
CA GLU A 162 10.12 13.22 -14.80
C GLU A 162 10.71 12.55 -13.55
N ARG A 163 9.87 11.83 -12.81
CA ARG A 163 10.23 11.09 -11.59
C ARG A 163 11.05 9.83 -11.93
N THR A 164 12.30 10.02 -12.34
CA THR A 164 13.19 8.91 -12.70
C THR A 164 13.83 8.29 -11.44
N LEU A 165 13.71 6.97 -11.30
CA LEU A 165 14.32 6.21 -10.20
C LEU A 165 15.76 5.83 -10.53
N CYS A 166 16.69 6.15 -9.64
CA CYS A 166 18.05 5.61 -9.71
C CYS A 166 18.08 4.16 -9.19
N ARG A 167 18.71 3.27 -9.96
CA ARG A 167 18.88 1.86 -9.58
C ARG A 167 19.51 1.69 -8.19
N ASN A 168 20.59 2.41 -7.90
CA ASN A 168 21.28 2.30 -6.60
C ASN A 168 20.38 2.69 -5.43
N SER A 169 19.62 3.77 -5.60
CA SER A 169 18.68 4.26 -4.59
C SER A 169 17.56 3.26 -4.30
N LEU A 170 17.05 2.63 -5.36
CA LEU A 170 16.03 1.59 -5.26
C LEU A 170 16.57 0.32 -4.58
N GLU A 171 17.80 -0.09 -4.92
CA GLU A 171 18.47 -1.23 -4.27
C GLU A 171 18.62 -1.01 -2.77
N LEU A 172 19.06 0.18 -2.33
CA LEU A 172 19.18 0.53 -0.91
C LEU A 172 17.84 0.48 -0.16
N LEU A 173 16.74 0.87 -0.81
CA LEU A 173 15.39 0.79 -0.25
C LEU A 173 14.93 -0.68 -0.15
N LEU A 174 15.11 -1.46 -1.21
CA LEU A 174 14.67 -2.84 -1.27
C LEU A 174 15.48 -3.77 -0.37
N GLU A 175 16.80 -3.61 -0.29
CA GLU A 175 17.65 -4.34 0.65
C GLU A 175 17.19 -4.15 2.10
N ALA A 176 16.93 -2.90 2.49
CA ALA A 176 16.38 -2.59 3.82
C ALA A 176 15.02 -3.27 4.05
N TYR A 177 14.12 -3.22 3.05
CA TYR A 177 12.79 -3.81 3.12
C TYR A 177 12.83 -5.35 3.24
N PHE A 178 13.62 -6.03 2.40
CA PHE A 178 13.68 -7.48 2.34
C PHE A 178 14.49 -8.09 3.49
N CYS A 179 15.50 -7.41 4.02
CA CYS A 179 16.30 -7.93 5.12
C CYS A 179 15.44 -8.27 6.36
N GLY A 180 14.39 -7.48 6.61
CA GLY A 180 13.44 -7.69 7.70
C GLY A 180 12.34 -8.74 7.45
N ARG A 181 12.32 -9.42 6.29
CA ARG A 181 11.24 -10.35 5.87
C ARG A 181 11.76 -11.68 5.35
N VAL A 182 12.71 -11.59 4.43
CA VAL A 182 13.30 -12.71 3.71
C VAL A 182 14.51 -13.26 4.47
N GLY A 183 15.17 -12.42 5.26
CA GLY A 183 16.35 -12.78 6.05
C GLY A 183 17.67 -12.58 5.30
N ARG A 184 18.79 -12.66 6.04
CA ARG A 184 20.11 -12.26 5.56
C ARG A 184 20.65 -13.10 4.39
N ASN A 185 20.25 -14.35 4.29
CA ASN A 185 20.82 -15.25 3.27
C ASN A 185 20.34 -14.89 1.86
N ASN A 186 19.09 -14.43 1.73
CA ASN A 186 18.47 -14.26 0.41
C ASN A 186 18.10 -12.80 0.09
N HIS A 187 18.13 -11.87 1.06
CA HIS A 187 17.69 -10.49 0.81
C HIS A 187 18.39 -9.81 -0.37
N ASN A 188 19.72 -9.89 -0.50
CA ASN A 188 20.44 -9.29 -1.63
C ASN A 188 19.97 -9.83 -2.98
N LEU A 189 19.86 -11.16 -3.10
CA LEU A 189 19.38 -11.81 -4.32
C LEU A 189 17.96 -11.37 -4.67
N ILE A 190 17.04 -11.37 -3.70
CA ILE A 190 15.64 -10.99 -3.92
C ILE A 190 15.51 -9.50 -4.23
N SER A 191 16.29 -8.63 -3.58
CA SER A 191 16.36 -7.20 -3.88
C SER A 191 16.82 -6.95 -5.31
N GLN A 192 17.90 -7.61 -5.74
CA GLN A 192 18.42 -7.48 -7.10
C GLN A 192 17.42 -8.01 -8.13
N LEU A 193 16.81 -9.18 -7.87
CA LEU A 193 15.78 -9.77 -8.71
C LEU A 193 14.58 -8.81 -8.87
N MET A 194 14.13 -8.18 -7.79
CA MET A 194 13.05 -7.21 -7.84
C MET A 194 13.44 -5.95 -8.61
N CYS A 195 14.63 -5.40 -8.35
CA CYS A 195 15.15 -4.26 -9.12
C CYS A 195 15.18 -4.57 -10.62
N ASP A 196 15.83 -5.67 -11.01
CA ASP A 196 15.93 -6.09 -12.40
C ASP A 196 14.56 -6.30 -13.04
N TYR A 197 13.61 -6.85 -12.29
CA TYR A 197 12.24 -7.04 -12.74
C TYR A 197 11.53 -5.71 -13.03
N LEU A 198 11.63 -4.75 -12.12
CA LEU A 198 11.04 -3.43 -12.29
C LEU A 198 11.57 -2.72 -13.53
N PHE A 199 12.90 -2.71 -13.73
CA PHE A 199 13.49 -2.09 -14.92
C PHE A 199 13.15 -2.84 -16.21
N LYS A 200 12.99 -4.17 -16.19
CA LYS A 200 12.54 -4.95 -17.34
C LYS A 200 11.07 -4.73 -17.68
N CYS A 201 10.23 -4.42 -16.68
CA CYS A 201 8.81 -4.18 -16.87
C CYS A 201 8.48 -2.77 -17.38
N VAL A 202 9.44 -1.84 -17.38
CA VAL A 202 9.23 -0.48 -17.89
C VAL A 202 9.67 -0.40 -19.35
N ALA A 203 8.72 -0.21 -20.27
CA ALA A 203 8.98 -0.14 -21.71
C ALA A 203 9.33 1.28 -22.20
N ARG A 204 8.91 2.33 -21.48
CA ARG A 204 9.14 3.75 -21.80
C ARG A 204 9.67 4.50 -20.57
N GLU A 205 10.55 5.48 -20.78
CA GLU A 205 10.99 6.38 -19.71
C GLU A 205 9.76 7.06 -19.06
N GLY A 206 9.77 7.18 -17.72
CA GLY A 206 8.65 7.75 -16.96
C GLY A 206 7.49 6.80 -16.62
N GLY A 207 7.44 5.57 -17.14
CA GLY A 207 6.33 4.62 -16.94
C GLY A 207 6.24 3.91 -15.58
N PHE A 208 7.10 4.23 -14.61
CA PHE A 208 7.19 3.48 -13.35
C PHE A 208 5.90 3.49 -12.53
N GLU A 209 5.19 4.62 -12.47
CA GLU A 209 3.95 4.75 -11.69
C GLU A 209 2.87 3.80 -12.21
N GLU A 210 2.62 3.79 -13.52
CA GLU A 210 1.68 2.88 -14.18
C GLU A 210 2.08 1.41 -14.00
N VAL A 211 3.38 1.11 -14.07
CA VAL A 211 3.91 -0.24 -13.87
C VAL A 211 3.72 -0.70 -12.42
N PHE A 212 3.97 0.14 -11.41
CA PHE A 212 3.73 -0.24 -10.01
C PHE A 212 2.26 -0.51 -9.72
N GLU A 213 1.36 0.27 -10.31
CA GLU A 213 -0.09 0.07 -10.21
C GLU A 213 -0.50 -1.24 -10.87
N LEU A 214 -0.15 -1.44 -12.15
CA LEU A 214 -0.52 -2.63 -12.92
C LEU A 214 0.09 -3.91 -12.34
N VAL A 215 1.38 -3.92 -12.05
CA VAL A 215 2.07 -5.09 -11.51
C VAL A 215 1.61 -5.37 -10.08
N GLY A 216 1.35 -4.33 -9.28
CA GLY A 216 0.83 -4.50 -7.93
C GLY A 216 -0.54 -5.17 -7.90
N ASP A 217 -1.41 -4.80 -8.85
CA ASP A 217 -2.78 -5.33 -8.95
C ASP A 217 -2.80 -6.73 -9.60
N CYS A 218 -1.94 -7.00 -10.59
CA CYS A 218 -1.83 -8.29 -11.30
C CYS A 218 -0.65 -9.15 -10.82
N PHE A 219 -0.16 -8.95 -9.58
CA PHE A 219 1.06 -9.62 -9.12
C PHE A 219 0.91 -11.14 -9.14
N VAL A 220 -0.28 -11.66 -8.80
CA VAL A 220 -0.58 -13.09 -8.71
C VAL A 220 -0.36 -13.79 -10.05
N GLU A 221 -0.82 -13.16 -11.14
CA GLU A 221 -0.70 -13.67 -12.52
C GLU A 221 0.73 -13.49 -13.07
N LEU A 222 1.47 -12.52 -12.54
CA LEU A 222 2.83 -12.18 -12.97
C LEU A 222 3.93 -12.94 -12.20
N ASN A 223 3.59 -13.93 -11.38
CA ASN A 223 4.57 -14.75 -10.67
C ASN A 223 4.23 -16.26 -10.69
N VAL A 224 5.27 -17.09 -10.59
CA VAL A 224 5.17 -18.53 -10.42
C VAL A 224 6.09 -18.97 -9.29
N GLY A 225 5.56 -19.74 -8.34
CA GLY A 225 6.35 -20.35 -7.28
C GLY A 225 6.77 -21.78 -7.63
N VAL A 226 8.06 -22.09 -7.50
CA VAL A 226 8.62 -23.42 -7.79
C VAL A 226 9.31 -23.98 -6.55
N THR A 227 8.81 -25.11 -6.06
CA THR A 227 9.33 -25.75 -4.86
C THR A 227 10.42 -26.79 -5.11
N GLY A 228 11.30 -26.92 -4.13
CA GLY A 228 12.42 -27.86 -4.08
C GLY A 228 13.67 -27.42 -4.85
N LEU A 229 13.65 -26.28 -5.56
CA LEU A 229 14.84 -25.65 -6.15
C LEU A 229 15.51 -24.71 -5.14
N PRO A 230 16.83 -24.48 -5.23
CA PRO A 230 17.47 -23.43 -4.45
C PRO A 230 16.94 -22.05 -4.85
N VAL A 231 17.01 -21.09 -3.92
CA VAL A 231 16.51 -19.73 -4.13
C VAL A 231 17.27 -19.01 -5.25
N SER A 232 18.55 -19.35 -5.45
CA SER A 232 19.41 -18.86 -6.54
C SER A 232 18.85 -19.12 -7.95
N ASP A 233 17.98 -20.12 -8.12
CA ASP A 233 17.40 -20.46 -9.42
C ASP A 233 16.21 -19.55 -9.79
N SER A 234 15.84 -18.64 -8.89
CA SER A 234 14.80 -17.63 -9.15
C SER A 234 15.25 -16.71 -10.28
N ARG A 235 14.35 -16.43 -11.22
CA ARG A 235 14.68 -15.68 -12.43
C ARG A 235 13.48 -14.96 -13.02
N ILE A 236 13.76 -14.02 -13.91
CA ILE A 236 12.76 -13.29 -14.68
C ILE A 236 12.63 -13.93 -16.06
N VAL A 237 11.41 -14.27 -16.45
CA VAL A 237 11.09 -14.81 -17.77
C VAL A 237 10.32 -13.75 -18.56
N ALA A 238 10.77 -13.44 -19.78
CA ALA A 238 10.07 -12.50 -20.65
C ALA A 238 8.74 -13.07 -21.15
N GLY A 239 7.67 -12.28 -21.14
CA GLY A 239 6.32 -12.72 -21.43
C GLY A 239 5.53 -13.16 -20.19
N LEU A 240 4.37 -13.75 -20.41
CA LEU A 240 3.44 -14.26 -19.40
C LEU A 240 3.57 -15.78 -19.26
N VAL A 241 3.48 -16.29 -18.04
CA VAL A 241 3.45 -17.73 -17.76
C VAL A 241 2.08 -18.06 -17.18
N LEU A 242 1.24 -18.74 -17.97
CA LEU A 242 -0.11 -19.13 -17.57
C LEU A 242 -0.05 -20.42 -16.76
N HIS A 243 -0.81 -20.49 -15.66
CA HIS A 243 -0.85 -21.64 -14.74
C HIS A 243 -1.70 -22.80 -15.29
N ARG A 244 -1.53 -23.10 -16.58
CA ARG A 244 -2.28 -24.09 -17.36
C ARG A 244 -1.34 -24.84 -18.29
N ASP A 245 -1.81 -25.97 -18.76
CA ASP A 245 -1.19 -26.74 -19.83
C ASP A 245 -2.01 -26.62 -21.11
N PHE A 246 -1.46 -27.05 -22.25
CA PHE A 246 -2.20 -27.06 -23.50
C PHE A 246 -3.22 -28.20 -23.52
N SER A 247 -4.48 -27.87 -23.82
CA SER A 247 -5.51 -28.87 -24.12
C SER A 247 -5.33 -29.43 -25.54
N GLY A 248 -4.73 -28.66 -26.44
CA GLY A 248 -4.19 -29.14 -27.72
C GLY A 248 -2.97 -28.32 -28.09
N TYR A 249 -1.84 -28.97 -28.36
CA TYR A 249 -0.61 -28.29 -28.74
C TYR A 249 -0.21 -28.62 -30.17
N CYS A 250 -0.15 -27.58 -30.99
CA CYS A 250 0.35 -27.58 -32.35
C CYS A 250 1.53 -26.58 -32.40
N PRO A 251 2.78 -27.06 -32.51
CA PRO A 251 3.95 -26.19 -32.55
C PRO A 251 3.86 -25.17 -33.68
N ALA A 252 4.16 -23.92 -33.38
CA ALA A 252 4.23 -22.83 -34.36
C ALA A 252 5.43 -21.95 -34.03
N ASP A 253 6.22 -21.61 -35.06
CA ASP A 253 7.39 -20.75 -34.94
C ASP A 253 7.08 -19.33 -35.39
N GLY A 254 7.77 -18.36 -34.77
CA GLY A 254 7.63 -16.94 -35.09
C GLY A 254 6.36 -16.29 -34.54
N ASP A 255 5.90 -15.23 -35.19
CA ASP A 255 4.74 -14.46 -34.78
C ASP A 255 3.45 -15.27 -34.96
N ILE A 256 2.75 -15.50 -33.85
CA ILE A 256 1.53 -16.32 -33.77
C ILE A 256 0.33 -15.38 -33.67
N ARG A 257 -0.67 -15.58 -34.52
CA ARG A 257 -1.94 -14.89 -34.37
C ARG A 257 -2.86 -15.63 -33.41
N ILE A 258 -3.42 -14.90 -32.46
CA ILE A 258 -4.23 -15.41 -31.35
C ILE A 258 -5.68 -14.95 -31.49
N ALA A 259 -6.61 -15.79 -31.04
CA ALA A 259 -8.01 -15.44 -30.80
C ALA A 259 -8.38 -15.72 -29.34
N LEU A 260 -9.16 -14.84 -28.72
CA LEU A 260 -9.59 -14.95 -27.33
C LEU A 260 -11.10 -15.10 -27.28
N VAL A 261 -11.60 -16.17 -26.66
CA VAL A 261 -13.03 -16.45 -26.54
C VAL A 261 -13.45 -16.58 -25.08
N THR A 262 -14.57 -15.95 -24.73
CA THR A 262 -15.14 -16.03 -23.38
C THR A 262 -16.25 -17.06 -23.23
N GLU A 263 -16.70 -17.66 -24.34
CA GLU A 263 -17.79 -18.62 -24.40
C GLU A 263 -17.36 -19.90 -25.14
N THR A 264 -18.18 -20.94 -25.06
CA THR A 264 -17.95 -22.19 -25.78
C THR A 264 -18.14 -21.98 -27.28
N ILE A 265 -17.19 -22.45 -28.10
CA ILE A 265 -17.28 -22.28 -29.55
C ILE A 265 -18.34 -23.19 -30.17
N GLN A 266 -18.58 -24.34 -29.56
CA GLN A 266 -19.60 -25.27 -30.03
C GLN A 266 -21.00 -24.64 -29.90
N PRO A 267 -21.79 -24.63 -30.98
CA PRO A 267 -23.20 -24.22 -30.89
C PRO A 267 -23.95 -25.08 -29.88
N ILE A 268 -24.74 -24.43 -29.02
CA ILE A 268 -25.55 -25.10 -28.01
C ILE A 268 -26.92 -25.42 -28.62
N PHE A 269 -27.52 -26.57 -28.26
CA PHE A 269 -28.84 -26.97 -28.73
C PHE A 269 -29.96 -26.02 -28.28
N SER A 270 -29.80 -25.37 -27.12
CA SER A 270 -30.76 -24.45 -26.54
C SER A 270 -30.02 -23.38 -25.73
N THR A 271 -30.58 -22.17 -25.70
CA THR A 271 -30.14 -21.10 -24.79
C THR A 271 -30.89 -21.19 -23.47
N SER A 272 -30.33 -20.58 -22.40
CA SER A 272 -30.95 -20.58 -21.08
C SER A 272 -32.41 -20.12 -21.12
N GLY A 273 -33.33 -20.99 -20.68
CA GLY A 273 -34.77 -20.72 -20.67
C GLY A 273 -35.53 -21.16 -21.94
N SER A 274 -34.89 -21.90 -22.85
CA SER A 274 -35.55 -22.50 -24.02
C SER A 274 -35.53 -24.03 -23.98
N GLU A 275 -36.62 -24.67 -24.41
CA GLU A 275 -36.71 -26.13 -24.54
C GLU A 275 -36.38 -26.54 -25.98
N PHE A 276 -35.40 -27.44 -26.14
CA PHE A 276 -35.08 -28.04 -27.43
C PHE A 276 -35.86 -29.35 -27.60
N ILE A 277 -36.93 -29.31 -28.41
CA ILE A 277 -37.82 -30.46 -28.63
C ILE A 277 -37.31 -31.28 -29.82
N LEU A 278 -37.08 -32.57 -29.58
CA LEU A 278 -36.70 -33.55 -30.60
C LEU A 278 -37.84 -34.52 -30.85
N ASN A 279 -38.35 -34.56 -32.08
CA ASN A 279 -39.48 -35.43 -32.45
C ASN A 279 -39.04 -36.74 -33.13
N SER A 280 -37.75 -36.89 -33.45
CA SER A 280 -37.21 -38.14 -34.01
C SER A 280 -35.69 -38.27 -33.82
N GLU A 281 -35.20 -39.52 -33.88
CA GLU A 281 -33.76 -39.80 -33.87
C GLU A 281 -33.05 -39.17 -35.09
N ALA A 282 -33.72 -39.12 -36.25
CA ALA A 282 -33.18 -38.48 -37.44
C ALA A 282 -32.93 -36.97 -37.24
N GLN A 283 -33.83 -36.28 -36.54
CA GLN A 283 -33.66 -34.87 -36.17
C GLN A 283 -32.49 -34.67 -35.20
N PHE A 284 -32.32 -35.59 -34.25
CA PHE A 284 -31.18 -35.55 -33.33
C PHE A 284 -29.85 -35.78 -34.07
N ARG A 285 -29.77 -36.75 -34.97
CA ARG A 285 -28.57 -37.00 -35.79
C ARG A 285 -28.27 -35.80 -36.71
N ALA A 286 -29.29 -35.21 -37.32
CA ALA A 286 -29.14 -34.02 -38.17
C ALA A 286 -28.64 -32.80 -37.37
N SER A 287 -29.13 -32.58 -36.15
CA SER A 287 -28.69 -31.48 -35.31
C SER A 287 -27.26 -31.67 -34.80
N GLN A 288 -26.86 -32.89 -34.42
CA GLN A 288 -25.47 -33.22 -34.12
C GLN A 288 -24.54 -32.97 -35.33
N PHE A 289 -24.96 -33.39 -36.53
CA PHE A 289 -24.19 -33.16 -37.76
C PHE A 289 -24.05 -31.66 -38.07
N TRP A 290 -25.11 -30.88 -37.87
CA TRP A 290 -25.06 -29.42 -38.03
C TRP A 290 -24.08 -28.75 -37.07
N ILE A 291 -24.10 -29.12 -35.79
CA ILE A 291 -23.14 -28.63 -34.79
C ILE A 291 -21.72 -28.96 -35.22
N MET A 292 -21.47 -30.21 -35.64
CA MET A 292 -20.17 -30.69 -36.08
C MET A 292 -19.64 -29.90 -37.28
N GLU A 293 -20.43 -29.78 -38.36
CA GLU A 293 -20.02 -29.05 -39.56
C GLU A 293 -19.85 -27.54 -39.27
N ARG A 294 -20.64 -26.98 -38.35
CA ARG A 294 -20.48 -25.57 -37.93
C ARG A 294 -19.19 -25.38 -37.14
N THR A 295 -18.88 -26.22 -36.16
CA THR A 295 -17.60 -26.17 -35.42
C THR A 295 -16.41 -26.29 -36.37
N LYS A 296 -16.48 -27.21 -37.33
CA LYS A 296 -15.46 -27.39 -38.37
C LYS A 296 -15.32 -26.15 -39.25
N ALA A 297 -16.43 -25.52 -39.65
CA ALA A 297 -16.40 -24.27 -40.43
C ALA A 297 -15.76 -23.12 -39.64
N ILE A 298 -16.04 -22.99 -38.34
CA ILE A 298 -15.43 -21.99 -37.47
C ILE A 298 -13.90 -22.19 -37.39
N MET A 299 -13.44 -23.43 -37.19
CA MET A 299 -12.00 -23.73 -37.12
C MET A 299 -11.29 -23.44 -38.45
N LYS A 300 -11.90 -23.80 -39.58
CA LYS A 300 -11.38 -23.44 -40.91
C LYS A 300 -11.34 -21.92 -41.12
N HIS A 301 -12.33 -21.20 -40.62
CA HIS A 301 -12.34 -19.74 -40.70
C HIS A 301 -11.19 -19.14 -39.88
N LEU A 302 -10.97 -19.58 -38.64
CA LEU A 302 -9.82 -19.18 -37.82
C LEU A 302 -8.49 -19.49 -38.52
N GLN A 303 -8.38 -20.67 -39.12
CA GLN A 303 -7.19 -21.06 -39.89
C GLN A 303 -6.98 -20.17 -41.12
N SER A 304 -8.05 -19.80 -41.85
CA SER A 304 -7.95 -18.88 -43.00
C SER A 304 -7.51 -17.47 -42.60
N GLN A 305 -7.82 -17.08 -41.36
CA GLN A 305 -7.27 -15.87 -40.75
C GLN A 305 -5.88 -16.09 -40.15
N ASN A 306 -5.21 -17.21 -40.43
CA ASN A 306 -3.89 -17.56 -39.89
C ASN A 306 -3.81 -17.57 -38.36
N VAL A 307 -4.93 -17.80 -37.65
CA VAL A 307 -4.93 -17.99 -36.20
C VAL A 307 -4.27 -19.35 -35.89
N LYS A 308 -3.32 -19.33 -34.96
CA LYS A 308 -2.55 -20.53 -34.55
C LYS A 308 -2.69 -20.83 -33.05
N LEU A 309 -3.33 -19.93 -32.29
CA LEU A 309 -3.61 -20.11 -30.87
C LEU A 309 -5.01 -19.61 -30.53
N LEU A 310 -5.77 -20.45 -29.84
CA LEU A 310 -7.05 -20.14 -29.24
C LEU A 310 -6.89 -20.09 -27.72
N LEU A 311 -7.17 -18.93 -27.14
CA LEU A 311 -7.25 -18.72 -25.70
C LEU A 311 -8.71 -18.69 -25.27
N SER A 312 -9.07 -19.47 -24.26
CA SER A 312 -10.45 -19.52 -23.75
C SER A 312 -10.54 -19.34 -22.25
N SER A 313 -11.47 -18.51 -21.79
CA SER A 313 -11.81 -18.41 -20.36
C SER A 313 -12.62 -19.59 -19.85
N VAL A 314 -13.31 -20.31 -20.74
CA VAL A 314 -14.13 -21.48 -20.42
C VAL A 314 -13.48 -22.76 -20.93
N LYS A 315 -13.93 -23.91 -20.41
CA LYS A 315 -13.55 -25.20 -20.96
C LYS A 315 -14.20 -25.39 -22.33
N GLN A 316 -13.41 -25.83 -23.32
CA GLN A 316 -13.92 -26.12 -24.65
C GLN A 316 -14.28 -27.62 -24.79
N PRO A 317 -15.34 -27.96 -25.52
CA PRO A 317 -15.66 -29.37 -25.80
C PRO A 317 -14.56 -30.09 -26.59
N ASP A 318 -14.42 -31.41 -26.40
CA ASP A 318 -13.39 -32.21 -27.08
C ASP A 318 -13.50 -32.14 -28.61
N SER A 319 -14.71 -31.97 -29.15
CA SER A 319 -14.97 -31.74 -30.58
C SER A 319 -14.26 -30.48 -31.09
N VAL A 320 -14.31 -29.38 -30.33
CA VAL A 320 -13.64 -28.10 -30.63
C VAL A 320 -12.13 -28.30 -30.61
N ILE A 321 -11.60 -28.97 -29.58
CA ILE A 321 -10.16 -29.25 -29.46
C ILE A 321 -9.68 -30.14 -30.61
N PHE A 322 -10.46 -31.15 -30.98
CA PHE A 322 -10.16 -32.05 -32.10
C PHE A 322 -10.08 -31.29 -33.43
N TYR A 323 -11.09 -30.48 -33.75
CA TYR A 323 -11.07 -29.68 -34.98
C TYR A 323 -10.01 -28.58 -34.95
N ALA A 324 -9.70 -27.99 -33.79
CA ALA A 324 -8.61 -27.03 -33.67
C ALA A 324 -7.26 -27.69 -34.04
N ARG A 325 -6.98 -28.88 -33.52
CA ARG A 325 -5.76 -29.63 -33.87
C ARG A 325 -5.66 -29.99 -35.35
N LEU A 326 -6.77 -30.39 -35.97
CA LEU A 326 -6.81 -30.65 -37.42
C LEU A 326 -6.50 -29.42 -38.28
N ASN A 327 -6.66 -28.21 -37.73
CA ASN A 327 -6.38 -26.95 -38.41
C ASN A 327 -5.07 -26.30 -37.91
N ASP A 328 -4.22 -27.03 -37.19
CA ASP A 328 -2.96 -26.55 -36.58
C ASP A 328 -3.15 -25.38 -35.61
N ILE A 329 -4.24 -25.39 -34.84
CA ILE A 329 -4.54 -24.38 -33.82
C ILE A 329 -4.30 -24.97 -32.43
N SER A 330 -3.37 -24.37 -31.69
CA SER A 330 -3.16 -24.69 -30.27
C SER A 330 -4.31 -24.14 -29.42
N VAL A 331 -4.71 -24.87 -28.37
CA VAL A 331 -5.82 -24.49 -27.48
C VAL A 331 -5.35 -24.45 -26.04
N VAL A 332 -5.63 -23.33 -25.38
CA VAL A 332 -5.45 -23.13 -23.93
C VAL A 332 -6.79 -22.68 -23.36
N GLU A 333 -7.29 -23.40 -22.37
CA GLU A 333 -8.63 -23.22 -21.81
C GLU A 333 -8.60 -22.89 -20.30
N CYS A 334 -9.75 -22.49 -19.76
CA CYS A 334 -9.95 -22.19 -18.35
C CYS A 334 -9.01 -21.10 -17.79
N LEU A 335 -8.79 -20.05 -18.59
CA LEU A 335 -8.10 -18.84 -18.15
C LEU A 335 -8.97 -18.07 -17.13
N SER A 336 -8.35 -17.56 -16.06
CA SER A 336 -9.08 -16.77 -15.07
C SER A 336 -9.51 -15.41 -15.64
N SER A 337 -10.50 -14.76 -15.02
CA SER A 337 -10.91 -13.39 -15.38
C SER A 337 -9.75 -12.40 -15.32
N GLU A 338 -8.84 -12.59 -14.37
CA GLU A 338 -7.67 -11.75 -14.14
C GLU A 338 -6.61 -11.97 -15.23
N GLU A 339 -6.34 -13.23 -15.60
CA GLU A 339 -5.44 -13.57 -16.72
C GLU A 339 -5.96 -13.00 -18.04
N VAL A 340 -7.27 -13.15 -18.29
CA VAL A 340 -7.93 -12.58 -19.47
C VAL A 340 -7.81 -11.06 -19.48
N SER A 341 -8.17 -10.39 -18.38
CA SER A 341 -8.07 -8.93 -18.25
C SER A 341 -6.65 -8.42 -18.48
N LEU A 342 -5.63 -9.11 -17.94
CA LEU A 342 -4.22 -8.78 -18.15
C LEU A 342 -3.82 -8.89 -19.63
N ILE A 343 -4.21 -9.97 -20.30
CA ILE A 343 -3.92 -10.19 -21.73
C ILE A 343 -4.60 -9.10 -22.57
N GLN A 344 -5.87 -8.79 -22.28
CA GLN A 344 -6.61 -7.73 -22.96
C GLN A 344 -5.93 -6.37 -22.79
N ARG A 345 -5.50 -6.04 -21.57
CA ARG A 345 -4.83 -4.76 -21.25
C ARG A 345 -3.46 -4.61 -21.90
N VAL A 346 -2.72 -5.70 -22.07
CA VAL A 346 -1.37 -5.68 -22.65
C VAL A 346 -1.40 -5.59 -24.18
N ILE A 347 -2.30 -6.34 -24.82
CA ILE A 347 -2.34 -6.49 -26.28
C ILE A 347 -3.41 -5.58 -26.92
N ASP A 348 -4.31 -5.00 -26.12
CA ASP A 348 -5.52 -4.31 -26.58
C ASP A 348 -6.37 -5.21 -27.48
N LEU A 349 -6.69 -6.41 -26.95
CA LEU A 349 -7.49 -7.42 -27.62
C LEU A 349 -8.86 -7.50 -26.93
N SER A 350 -9.95 -7.34 -27.67
CA SER A 350 -11.30 -7.60 -27.16
C SER A 350 -11.70 -9.06 -27.41
N PRO A 351 -12.49 -9.68 -26.50
CA PRO A 351 -12.89 -11.07 -26.67
C PRO A 351 -13.81 -11.20 -27.87
N CYS A 352 -13.68 -12.31 -28.59
CA CYS A 352 -14.55 -12.64 -29.69
C CYS A 352 -15.88 -13.15 -29.13
N VAL A 353 -16.96 -12.43 -29.38
CA VAL A 353 -18.32 -12.92 -29.15
C VAL A 353 -18.77 -13.66 -30.40
N LEU A 354 -19.14 -14.93 -30.25
CA LEU A 354 -19.66 -15.71 -31.36
C LEU A 354 -21.12 -15.30 -31.64
N PRO A 355 -21.44 -14.83 -32.85
CA PRO A 355 -22.82 -14.50 -33.18
C PRO A 355 -23.66 -15.78 -33.21
N GLN A 356 -24.69 -15.83 -32.37
CA GLN A 356 -25.58 -16.99 -32.23
C GLN A 356 -26.43 -17.27 -33.49
N ALA A 357 -26.56 -16.32 -34.43
CA ALA A 357 -27.57 -16.41 -35.49
C ALA A 357 -27.13 -16.06 -36.93
N SER A 358 -25.89 -15.59 -37.18
CA SER A 358 -25.48 -15.21 -38.55
C SER A 358 -24.73 -16.32 -39.30
N SER A 359 -24.88 -16.32 -40.63
CA SER A 359 -24.19 -17.19 -41.59
C SER A 359 -22.71 -16.84 -41.79
N ARG A 360 -22.27 -15.68 -41.29
CA ARG A 360 -20.86 -15.26 -41.27
C ARG A 360 -20.34 -15.34 -39.84
N CYS A 361 -19.40 -16.27 -39.62
CA CYS A 361 -18.63 -16.31 -38.39
C CYS A 361 -17.60 -15.18 -38.45
N GLU A 362 -17.91 -14.02 -37.86
CA GLU A 362 -16.97 -12.88 -37.79
C GLU A 362 -16.21 -12.95 -36.47
N ILE A 363 -15.27 -13.89 -36.35
CA ILE A 363 -14.19 -13.74 -35.37
C ILE A 363 -13.22 -12.73 -35.97
N SER A 364 -13.41 -11.44 -35.71
CA SER A 364 -12.62 -10.36 -36.33
C SER A 364 -11.45 -9.91 -35.45
N ASN A 365 -11.58 -10.01 -34.13
CA ASN A 365 -10.57 -9.52 -33.20
C ASN A 365 -9.49 -10.56 -32.97
N THR A 366 -8.42 -10.46 -33.74
CA THR A 366 -7.20 -11.25 -33.56
C THR A 366 -6.03 -10.34 -33.22
N ALA A 367 -5.05 -10.87 -32.51
CA ALA A 367 -3.81 -10.15 -32.20
C ALA A 367 -2.59 -11.01 -32.46
N VAL A 368 -1.42 -10.39 -32.59
CA VAL A 368 -0.16 -11.08 -32.83
C VAL A 368 0.64 -11.15 -31.52
N VAL A 369 1.18 -12.34 -31.22
CA VAL A 369 2.11 -12.59 -30.11
C VAL A 369 3.41 -13.16 -30.67
N LYS A 370 4.54 -12.93 -29.99
CA LYS A 370 5.88 -13.33 -30.45
C LYS A 370 6.11 -14.84 -30.46
N PHE A 371 5.51 -15.55 -29.51
CA PHE A 371 5.60 -17.01 -29.38
C PHE A 371 4.58 -17.52 -28.37
N CYS A 372 4.25 -18.81 -28.46
CA CYS A 372 3.46 -19.55 -27.47
C CYS A 372 4.01 -20.98 -27.40
N LYS A 373 4.56 -21.38 -26.26
CA LYS A 373 5.25 -22.67 -26.12
C LYS A 373 5.04 -23.30 -24.74
N PRO A 374 5.13 -24.64 -24.63
CA PRO A 374 5.11 -25.30 -23.33
C PRO A 374 6.37 -24.91 -22.55
N LEU A 375 6.19 -24.65 -21.25
CA LEU A 375 7.25 -24.38 -20.30
C LEU A 375 7.11 -25.35 -19.14
N VAL A 376 8.16 -26.13 -18.90
CA VAL A 376 8.19 -27.07 -17.78
C VAL A 376 9.03 -26.48 -16.66
N LEU A 377 8.41 -26.25 -15.50
CA LEU A 377 9.10 -25.86 -14.28
C LEU A 377 9.00 -27.04 -13.30
N ARG A 378 10.09 -27.80 -13.22
CA ARG A 378 10.14 -29.11 -12.55
C ARG A 378 9.12 -30.11 -13.08
N SER A 379 8.09 -30.44 -12.29
CA SER A 379 7.07 -31.43 -12.62
C SER A 379 5.78 -30.79 -13.15
N LYS A 380 5.67 -29.46 -13.12
CA LYS A 380 4.49 -28.74 -13.59
C LYS A 380 4.72 -28.17 -14.98
N ARG A 381 3.73 -28.35 -15.85
CA ARG A 381 3.68 -27.77 -17.19
C ARG A 381 2.88 -26.48 -17.16
N TYR A 382 3.40 -25.48 -17.86
CA TYR A 382 2.87 -24.14 -17.99
C TYR A 382 2.81 -23.77 -19.47
N VAL A 383 1.99 -22.78 -19.81
CA VAL A 383 2.03 -22.14 -21.13
C VAL A 383 2.84 -20.85 -21.02
N HIS A 384 3.85 -20.71 -21.88
CA HIS A 384 4.69 -19.52 -21.96
C HIS A 384 4.32 -18.68 -23.18
N LEU A 385 3.78 -17.49 -22.93
CA LEU A 385 3.22 -16.59 -23.92
C LEU A 385 4.07 -15.32 -24.06
N GLY A 386 4.68 -15.12 -25.22
CA GLY A 386 5.49 -13.95 -25.54
C GLY A 386 4.63 -12.80 -26.06
N LEU A 387 4.23 -11.88 -25.20
CA LEU A 387 3.33 -10.78 -25.56
C LEU A 387 4.05 -9.59 -26.20
N ILE A 388 3.41 -8.98 -27.20
CA ILE A 388 3.82 -7.68 -27.76
C ILE A 388 3.00 -6.62 -27.03
N SER A 389 3.64 -5.88 -26.13
CA SER A 389 2.93 -4.84 -25.37
C SER A 389 2.65 -3.61 -26.21
N LYS A 390 1.42 -3.12 -26.14
CA LYS A 390 1.03 -1.80 -26.66
C LYS A 390 1.04 -0.70 -25.58
N CYS A 391 1.19 -1.07 -24.31
CA CYS A 391 1.23 -0.14 -23.18
C CYS A 391 2.65 0.11 -22.66
N SER A 392 2.78 0.99 -21.67
CA SER A 392 4.06 1.31 -20.99
C SER A 392 4.68 0.12 -20.24
N PHE A 393 3.90 -0.93 -20.00
CA PHE A 393 4.30 -2.13 -19.29
C PHE A 393 4.84 -3.20 -20.24
N ALA A 394 6.06 -3.66 -20.03
CA ALA A 394 6.64 -4.81 -20.71
C ALA A 394 6.39 -6.10 -19.90
N PRO A 395 5.60 -7.05 -20.41
CA PRO A 395 5.18 -8.23 -19.66
C PRO A 395 6.38 -9.14 -19.39
N HIS A 396 6.63 -9.37 -18.11
CA HIS A 396 7.61 -10.33 -17.60
C HIS A 396 7.00 -11.06 -16.40
N CYS A 397 7.37 -12.33 -16.24
CA CYS A 397 6.94 -13.18 -15.14
C CYS A 397 8.12 -13.48 -14.20
N LEU A 398 7.87 -13.38 -12.90
CA LEU A 398 8.81 -13.77 -11.84
C LEU A 398 8.68 -15.26 -11.53
N VAL A 399 9.73 -16.03 -11.80
CA VAL A 399 9.83 -17.43 -11.33
C VAL A 399 10.60 -17.42 -10.02
N LEU A 400 9.91 -17.74 -8.92
CA LEU A 400 10.44 -17.72 -7.56
C LEU A 400 10.66 -19.14 -7.07
N CYS A 401 11.93 -19.47 -6.84
CA CYS A 401 12.37 -20.79 -6.42
C CYS A 401 12.62 -20.84 -4.92
N GLY A 402 12.39 -22.00 -4.31
CA GLY A 402 12.74 -22.24 -2.91
C GLY A 402 12.60 -23.71 -2.54
N PRO A 403 13.37 -24.20 -1.55
CA PRO A 403 13.41 -25.62 -1.19
C PRO A 403 12.06 -26.15 -0.67
N VAL A 404 11.25 -25.27 -0.06
CA VAL A 404 9.95 -25.60 0.52
C VAL A 404 8.90 -24.55 0.17
N GLN A 405 7.63 -24.96 0.11
CA GLN A 405 6.50 -24.09 -0.23
C GLN A 405 6.43 -22.84 0.67
N GLY A 406 6.64 -23.00 1.98
CA GLY A 406 6.59 -21.90 2.94
C GLY A 406 7.58 -20.76 2.61
N LEU A 407 8.79 -21.09 2.13
CA LEU A 407 9.79 -20.08 1.77
C LEU A 407 9.43 -19.38 0.45
N VAL A 408 8.95 -20.13 -0.54
CA VAL A 408 8.48 -19.58 -1.82
C VAL A 408 7.36 -18.57 -1.59
N GLU A 409 6.37 -18.96 -0.78
CA GLU A 409 5.25 -18.07 -0.45
C GLU A 409 5.73 -16.84 0.37
N GLN A 410 6.72 -16.98 1.26
CA GLN A 410 7.28 -15.83 1.96
C GLN A 410 7.94 -14.83 0.99
N HIS A 411 8.68 -15.30 -0.01
CA HIS A 411 9.27 -14.43 -1.02
C HIS A 411 8.20 -13.73 -1.87
N LYS A 412 7.15 -14.46 -2.27
CA LYS A 412 6.00 -13.89 -3.00
C LYS A 412 5.33 -12.77 -2.21
N ASP A 413 4.97 -13.03 -0.96
CA ASP A 413 4.31 -12.04 -0.10
C ASP A 413 5.18 -10.80 0.11
N ALA A 414 6.49 -11.00 0.33
CA ALA A 414 7.43 -9.91 0.50
C ALA A 414 7.55 -9.07 -0.79
N LEU A 415 7.63 -9.70 -1.96
CA LEU A 415 7.66 -9.00 -3.24
C LEU A 415 6.37 -8.20 -3.47
N HIS A 416 5.20 -8.80 -3.21
CA HIS A 416 3.92 -8.10 -3.33
C HIS A 416 3.80 -6.90 -2.39
N GLY A 417 4.27 -7.06 -1.15
CA GLY A 417 4.34 -5.97 -0.18
C GLY A 417 5.29 -4.86 -0.63
N ALA A 418 6.42 -5.20 -1.25
CA ALA A 418 7.36 -4.22 -1.77
C ALA A 418 6.73 -3.37 -2.90
N PHE A 419 5.91 -3.96 -3.79
CA PHE A 419 5.15 -3.20 -4.79
C PHE A 419 4.22 -2.16 -4.15
N LYS A 420 3.49 -2.55 -3.10
CA LYS A 420 2.60 -1.64 -2.36
C LYS A 420 3.40 -0.50 -1.71
N MET A 421 4.55 -0.80 -1.11
CA MET A 421 5.45 0.21 -0.54
C MET A 421 5.97 1.18 -1.62
N LEU A 422 6.43 0.67 -2.77
CA LEU A 422 6.92 1.50 -3.88
C LEU A 422 5.80 2.38 -4.46
N ARG A 423 4.59 1.83 -4.60
CA ARG A 423 3.40 2.59 -5.02
C ARG A 423 3.12 3.80 -4.11
N GLN A 424 3.32 3.68 -2.80
CA GLN A 424 3.16 4.82 -1.88
C GLN A 424 4.27 5.87 -2.06
N LEU A 425 5.47 5.47 -2.48
CA LEU A 425 6.59 6.38 -2.67
C LEU A 425 6.37 7.37 -3.83
N PHE A 426 5.51 7.03 -4.78
CA PHE A 426 5.16 7.90 -5.93
C PHE A 426 4.03 8.90 -5.62
N LYS A 427 3.39 8.78 -4.46
CA LYS A 427 2.26 9.63 -4.07
C LYS A 427 2.76 10.84 -3.28
N HIS A 428 2.25 12.02 -3.64
CA HIS A 428 2.30 13.17 -2.73
C HIS A 428 1.33 12.93 -1.59
N LEU A 429 1.73 13.33 -0.39
CA LEU A 429 0.87 13.25 0.79
C LEU A 429 0.59 14.67 1.27
N ASP A 430 -0.66 15.09 1.15
CA ASP A 430 -1.11 16.40 1.60
C ASP A 430 -1.17 16.45 3.13
N LEU A 431 -0.65 17.52 3.70
CA LEU A 431 -0.62 17.83 5.12
C LEU A 431 -1.49 19.07 5.34
N ASN A 432 -2.37 19.01 6.34
CA ASN A 432 -3.37 20.05 6.59
C ASN A 432 -3.32 20.51 8.04
N TYR A 433 -2.81 21.71 8.30
CA TYR A 433 -2.74 22.23 9.66
C TYR A 433 -2.99 23.75 9.73
N LEU A 434 -3.33 24.22 10.92
CA LEU A 434 -3.60 25.63 11.20
C LEU A 434 -2.42 26.30 11.90
N THR A 435 -2.03 27.49 11.44
CA THR A 435 -1.01 28.32 12.11
C THR A 435 -1.56 29.66 12.58
N GLN A 436 -1.03 30.15 13.69
CA GLN A 436 -1.13 31.56 14.08
C GLN A 436 0.23 32.24 13.97
N ALA A 437 0.25 33.45 13.42
CA ALA A 437 1.41 34.33 13.50
C ALA A 437 1.39 35.04 14.86
N SER A 438 2.45 34.89 15.64
CA SER A 438 2.69 35.75 16.81
C SER A 438 3.51 36.97 16.37
N ASP A 439 3.03 38.18 16.66
CA ASP A 439 3.68 39.45 16.29
C ASP A 439 5.03 39.71 16.99
N GLN A 440 5.52 38.76 17.79
CA GLN A 440 6.84 38.82 18.40
C GLN A 440 7.54 37.47 18.16
N ASN A 441 8.59 37.50 17.34
CA ASN A 441 9.42 36.41 16.85
C ASN A 441 8.76 35.49 15.80
N TYR A 442 9.34 35.49 14.60
CA TYR A 442 8.99 34.74 13.38
C TYR A 442 8.97 33.20 13.54
N THR A 443 8.14 32.68 14.45
CA THR A 443 7.93 31.26 14.71
C THR A 443 6.44 31.01 14.70
N SER A 444 5.90 30.45 13.61
CA SER A 444 4.47 30.12 13.52
C SER A 444 4.16 28.91 14.40
N SER A 445 3.35 29.04 15.44
CA SER A 445 2.88 27.92 16.26
C SER A 445 1.49 27.42 15.81
N PRO A 446 1.16 26.13 15.97
CA PRO A 446 -0.18 25.61 15.72
C PRO A 446 -1.21 26.22 16.68
N LEU A 447 -2.48 26.27 16.25
CA LEU A 447 -3.59 26.67 17.10
C LEU A 447 -3.75 25.72 18.29
N ILE A 448 -3.40 26.17 19.50
CA ILE A 448 -3.79 25.50 20.75
C ILE A 448 -5.23 25.93 21.07
N TYR A 449 -6.18 25.00 21.03
CA TYR A 449 -7.54 25.24 21.52
C TYR A 449 -7.48 25.46 23.03
N LYS A 450 -7.50 26.71 23.49
CA LYS A 450 -7.77 27.01 24.90
C LYS A 450 -9.25 26.75 25.15
N ASN A 451 -9.58 25.59 25.74
CA ASN A 451 -10.87 25.39 26.37
C ASN A 451 -10.97 26.32 27.58
N SER A 452 -11.52 27.52 27.40
CA SER A 452 -11.98 28.34 28.52
C SER A 452 -13.14 27.62 29.19
N ARG A 453 -12.87 27.06 30.39
CA ARG A 453 -13.91 26.81 31.39
C ARG A 453 -14.59 28.14 31.70
N GLU A 454 -15.73 28.40 31.07
CA GLU A 454 -16.73 29.30 31.65
C GLU A 454 -18.08 28.58 31.67
N SER A 455 -18.62 28.62 32.87
CA SER A 455 -19.83 28.02 33.40
C SER A 455 -21.09 28.26 32.56
N ASN A 456 -21.92 27.22 32.54
CA ASN A 456 -23.36 27.26 32.26
C ASN A 456 -24.03 28.53 32.79
N GLN A 457 -24.49 29.43 31.91
CA GLN A 457 -25.71 30.20 32.12
C GLN A 457 -26.39 30.41 30.75
N LEU A 458 -27.56 29.78 30.60
CA LEU A 458 -28.53 30.08 29.55
C LEU A 458 -29.13 31.47 29.83
N PRO A 459 -29.21 32.39 28.86
CA PRO A 459 -30.11 33.53 28.98
C PRO A 459 -31.47 33.18 28.37
N GLU A 460 -32.50 33.31 29.20
CA GLU A 460 -33.92 33.22 28.89
C GLU A 460 -34.34 34.21 27.79
N ILE A 461 -35.24 33.75 26.92
CA ILE A 461 -36.00 34.59 26.00
C ILE A 461 -37.24 35.09 26.74
N VAL A 462 -37.33 36.40 27.05
CA VAL A 462 -38.62 37.12 27.22
C VAL A 462 -38.46 38.62 26.88
N ASN A 463 -39.27 39.07 25.91
CA ASN A 463 -39.83 40.41 25.62
C ASN A 463 -38.91 41.66 25.74
N GLY A 464 -38.75 42.56 24.76
CA GLY A 464 -39.58 42.95 23.63
C GLY A 464 -39.69 44.48 23.64
N SER A 465 -39.23 45.19 22.60
CA SER A 465 -39.79 46.47 22.14
C SER A 465 -39.01 47.03 20.94
N LEU A 466 -39.66 46.94 19.77
CA LEU A 466 -39.84 47.98 18.76
C LEU A 466 -38.84 49.16 18.72
N GLN A 467 -38.17 49.32 17.57
CA GLN A 467 -38.30 50.57 16.81
C GLN A 467 -37.99 50.37 15.31
N ARG A 468 -39.02 50.65 14.49
CA ARG A 468 -38.95 50.86 13.03
C ARG A 468 -38.39 52.26 12.74
N PRO A 469 -38.01 52.51 11.47
CA PRO A 469 -38.77 53.51 10.72
C PRO A 469 -39.30 52.97 9.37
N TYR A 470 -40.54 53.36 9.07
CA TYR A 470 -41.20 53.34 7.75
C TYR A 470 -40.57 54.41 6.83
N GLN A 471 -40.54 54.31 5.49
CA GLN A 471 -41.59 54.50 4.45
C GLN A 471 -40.85 54.32 3.10
N GLY A 472 -41.38 53.93 1.93
CA GLY A 472 -42.71 53.66 1.43
C GLY A 472 -42.63 53.34 -0.09
N THR A 473 -43.76 52.89 -0.64
CA THR A 473 -44.24 53.02 -2.04
C THR A 473 -44.44 51.71 -2.84
N VAL A 474 -45.74 51.49 -3.04
CA VAL A 474 -46.53 50.61 -3.90
C VAL A 474 -45.94 50.30 -5.28
N VAL A 475 -46.05 49.04 -5.76
CA VAL A 475 -46.78 48.63 -6.99
C VAL A 475 -46.89 47.09 -7.05
N LYS A 476 -48.07 46.66 -7.51
CA LYS A 476 -48.67 45.32 -7.57
C LYS A 476 -47.90 44.30 -8.41
N ASN A 477 -47.91 43.02 -7.98
CA ASN A 477 -48.38 41.93 -8.85
C ASN A 477 -48.81 40.70 -8.04
N LYS A 478 -49.86 40.05 -8.55
CA LYS A 478 -50.62 38.95 -7.95
C LYS A 478 -50.01 37.57 -8.26
N ASP A 479 -50.28 36.65 -7.34
CA ASP A 479 -50.51 35.21 -7.49
C ASP A 479 -49.35 34.18 -7.51
N LYS A 480 -49.55 33.23 -6.57
CA LYS A 480 -49.22 31.79 -6.54
C LYS A 480 -47.85 31.30 -6.04
N LEU A 481 -47.87 30.95 -4.74
CA LEU A 481 -47.30 29.77 -4.07
C LEU A 481 -46.31 28.87 -4.84
N ALA A 482 -45.07 28.80 -4.35
CA ALA A 482 -44.31 27.56 -4.17
C ALA A 482 -43.23 27.76 -3.09
N LYS A 483 -43.18 26.87 -2.10
CA LYS A 483 -42.26 26.89 -0.94
C LYS A 483 -40.80 26.67 -1.39
N PRO A 484 -39.81 27.42 -0.87
CA PRO A 484 -38.41 26.98 -0.89
C PRO A 484 -38.02 26.41 0.48
N GLN A 485 -37.65 25.13 0.48
CA GLN A 485 -36.91 24.48 1.58
C GLN A 485 -35.46 24.95 1.56
N THR A 486 -34.98 25.45 2.70
CA THR A 486 -33.62 25.93 2.89
C THR A 486 -32.65 24.75 3.02
N TYR A 487 -31.70 24.68 2.09
CA TYR A 487 -30.58 23.74 2.09
C TYR A 487 -29.61 24.03 3.24
N LEU A 488 -29.35 23.04 4.09
CA LEU A 488 -28.25 23.02 5.06
C LEU A 488 -27.22 22.00 4.57
N LYS A 489 -26.18 22.46 3.88
CA LYS A 489 -25.07 21.63 3.38
C LYS A 489 -24.16 21.23 4.54
N VAL A 490 -24.28 19.98 4.98
CA VAL A 490 -23.31 19.28 5.82
C VAL A 490 -22.24 18.68 4.91
N TYR A 491 -21.00 19.13 5.01
CA TYR A 491 -19.87 18.43 4.38
C TYR A 491 -19.48 17.23 5.24
N SER A 492 -19.83 16.04 4.77
CA SER A 492 -19.31 14.76 5.22
C SER A 492 -18.46 14.20 4.10
N ASN A 493 -17.17 14.00 4.32
CA ASN A 493 -16.29 13.28 3.39
C ASN A 493 -15.32 12.42 4.18
N LEU A 494 -15.77 11.24 4.60
CA LEU A 494 -14.98 10.03 4.78
C LEU A 494 -15.95 8.85 4.60
N VAL A 495 -16.32 8.59 3.35
CA VAL A 495 -17.11 7.42 2.97
C VAL A 495 -16.17 6.29 2.57
N VAL A 496 -16.35 5.16 3.25
CA VAL A 496 -15.85 3.84 2.90
C VAL A 496 -16.60 3.37 1.64
N PRO A 497 -15.96 2.86 0.57
CA PRO A 497 -16.70 2.20 -0.48
C PRO A 497 -16.92 0.73 -0.11
N SER A 498 -18.18 0.40 0.13
CA SER A 498 -18.78 -0.90 -0.15
C SER A 498 -18.80 -1.16 -1.66
N ILE A 499 -18.70 -2.44 -2.01
CA ILE A 499 -18.72 -3.00 -3.36
C ILE A 499 -20.11 -2.80 -3.99
N GLU A 500 -20.19 -2.29 -5.24
CA GLU A 500 -20.94 -2.88 -6.38
C GLU A 500 -20.99 -1.96 -7.63
N LEU A 501 -20.64 -2.59 -8.77
CA LEU A 501 -21.15 -2.48 -10.16
C LEU A 501 -21.01 -1.19 -11.01
N GLU A 502 -20.41 -1.44 -12.18
CA GLU A 502 -20.13 -0.56 -13.33
C GLU A 502 -21.36 0.08 -13.99
N LYS A 503 -21.17 1.31 -14.51
CA LYS A 503 -21.65 1.72 -15.84
C LYS A 503 -20.62 2.63 -16.52
N HIS A 504 -20.13 2.20 -17.67
CA HIS A 504 -19.22 2.91 -18.56
C HIS A 504 -19.87 4.12 -19.25
N PHE A 505 -19.09 5.21 -19.41
CA PHE A 505 -19.30 6.22 -20.45
C PHE A 505 -18.00 6.41 -21.25
N PRO A 506 -18.05 6.49 -22.59
CA PRO A 506 -16.88 6.60 -23.45
C PRO A 506 -16.40 8.06 -23.55
N CYS A 507 -15.08 8.28 -23.49
CA CYS A 507 -14.50 9.60 -23.72
C CYS A 507 -14.01 9.74 -25.17
N SER A 508 -14.36 10.88 -25.74
CA SER A 508 -14.21 11.32 -27.13
C SER A 508 -12.76 11.48 -27.61
N THR A 509 -12.58 11.18 -28.90
CA THR A 509 -11.38 11.36 -29.73
C THR A 509 -10.97 12.83 -29.92
N PRO A 510 -9.66 13.16 -29.87
CA PRO A 510 -9.13 14.36 -30.50
C PRO A 510 -8.68 14.07 -31.94
N LYS A 511 -9.12 14.94 -32.85
CA LYS A 511 -8.78 14.95 -34.28
C LYS A 511 -7.30 15.26 -34.50
N VAL A 512 -6.70 14.55 -35.45
CA VAL A 512 -5.37 14.77 -36.02
C VAL A 512 -5.49 15.64 -37.27
N THR A 513 -4.53 16.55 -37.47
CA THR A 513 -4.18 17.11 -38.78
C THR A 513 -2.67 16.98 -39.00
N PRO A 514 -2.20 16.68 -40.23
CA PRO A 514 -0.86 16.16 -40.49
C PRO A 514 0.12 17.26 -40.92
N MET A 515 1.42 17.00 -40.76
CA MET A 515 2.44 17.68 -41.55
C MET A 515 3.61 16.74 -41.78
N ASP A 516 3.81 16.39 -43.05
CA ASP A 516 5.03 15.83 -43.63
C ASP A 516 6.23 16.78 -43.33
N THR A 517 7.52 16.42 -43.37
CA THR A 517 8.22 15.60 -44.37
C THR A 517 9.69 15.39 -43.94
N TYR A 518 10.34 14.37 -44.53
CA TYR A 518 11.79 14.13 -44.75
C TYR A 518 12.65 13.40 -43.71
N GLN A 519 12.77 12.08 -43.98
CA GLN A 519 13.97 11.23 -44.04
C GLN A 519 15.35 11.79 -43.60
N THR A 520 16.08 11.00 -42.80
CA THR A 520 17.37 10.42 -43.22
C THR A 520 17.79 9.22 -42.34
N ASN A 521 18.33 8.20 -43.01
CA ASN A 521 18.90 6.97 -42.48
C ASN A 521 20.20 7.21 -41.69
N GLU A 522 20.54 6.29 -40.77
CA GLU A 522 21.83 5.58 -40.66
C GLU A 522 21.87 4.74 -39.34
N THR A 523 21.52 3.45 -39.37
CA THR A 523 22.39 2.25 -39.39
C THR A 523 23.62 2.18 -38.44
N LEU A 524 23.67 1.07 -37.69
CA LEU A 524 24.84 0.36 -37.13
C LEU A 524 25.48 0.98 -35.85
N ARG A 525 26.02 0.25 -34.86
CA ARG A 525 26.38 -1.17 -34.71
C ARG A 525 26.63 -1.44 -33.20
N CYS A 526 26.35 -2.67 -32.76
CA CYS A 526 26.80 -3.23 -31.49
C CYS A 526 28.34 -3.26 -31.39
N LEU A 527 28.91 -3.18 -30.19
CA LEU A 527 30.11 -3.93 -29.75
C LEU A 527 30.28 -3.85 -28.21
N SER A 528 30.76 -4.95 -27.62
CA SER A 528 31.19 -5.14 -26.23
C SER A 528 32.70 -5.51 -26.23
N PRO A 529 33.34 -5.99 -25.13
CA PRO A 529 33.78 -5.30 -23.90
C PRO A 529 35.31 -5.45 -23.63
N ASN A 530 35.76 -5.03 -22.44
CA ASN A 530 37.05 -5.26 -21.74
C ASN A 530 38.19 -4.23 -21.87
N LYS A 531 38.65 -3.70 -20.71
CA LYS A 531 40.06 -3.86 -20.26
C LYS A 531 40.32 -3.36 -18.82
N THR A 532 41.34 -3.98 -18.26
CA THR A 532 41.89 -4.06 -16.91
C THR A 532 42.93 -2.98 -16.58
N GLY A 533 43.20 -2.71 -15.29
CA GLY A 533 44.41 -2.00 -14.77
C GLY A 533 44.16 -1.43 -13.35
N ILE A 534 44.58 -2.08 -12.25
CA ILE A 534 45.86 -2.02 -11.50
C ILE A 534 46.13 -0.68 -10.76
N ILE A 535 45.91 -0.73 -9.43
CA ILE A 535 46.67 -0.22 -8.25
C ILE A 535 47.44 1.12 -8.36
N ASP A 536 47.13 2.08 -7.47
CA ASP A 536 48.16 2.65 -6.57
C ASP A 536 47.61 3.37 -5.32
N TYR A 537 48.32 3.19 -4.21
CA TYR A 537 48.10 3.78 -2.89
C TYR A 537 48.87 5.10 -2.74
N ARG A 538 48.28 6.15 -2.17
CA ARG A 538 49.01 7.18 -1.41
C ARG A 538 48.09 8.06 -0.56
N GLU A 539 48.36 8.11 0.74
CA GLU A 539 48.02 9.23 1.62
C GLU A 539 48.87 10.47 1.26
N PRO A 540 48.45 11.69 1.66
CA PRO A 540 49.17 12.30 2.78
C PRO A 540 48.34 13.15 3.76
N PHE A 541 48.96 13.31 4.93
CA PHE A 541 48.67 14.13 6.12
C PHE A 541 48.70 15.67 5.87
N PRO A 542 48.31 16.49 6.87
CA PRO A 542 47.81 17.85 6.69
C PRO A 542 48.85 18.95 6.93
N GLU A 543 48.63 20.11 6.33
CA GLU A 543 49.33 21.35 6.68
C GLU A 543 48.36 22.39 7.28
N SER A 544 48.74 22.84 8.46
CA SER A 544 48.30 24.04 9.15
C SER A 544 48.73 25.30 8.40
N ASN A 545 47.91 26.36 8.45
CA ASN A 545 48.42 27.71 8.79
C ASN A 545 47.30 28.70 9.14
N SER A 546 47.66 29.52 10.12
CA SER A 546 46.93 30.57 10.84
C SER A 546 46.79 31.89 10.07
N ALA A 547 45.77 32.70 10.39
CA ALA A 547 45.92 34.12 10.78
C ALA A 547 44.56 34.75 11.19
N ASN A 548 44.60 35.54 12.25
CA ASN A 548 43.49 36.29 12.85
C ASN A 548 43.32 37.68 12.20
N SER A 549 42.08 38.20 12.20
CA SER A 549 41.81 39.62 12.51
C SER A 549 40.35 39.84 12.95
N THR A 550 40.21 40.50 14.11
CA THR A 550 39.05 41.26 14.62
C THR A 550 38.50 42.21 13.53
N THR A 551 37.21 42.56 13.41
CA THR A 551 36.29 43.18 14.37
C THR A 551 34.89 43.31 13.72
N GLU A 552 33.88 43.56 14.55
CA GLU A 552 32.58 44.21 14.27
C GLU A 552 31.36 43.39 13.84
N ASN A 553 30.29 43.64 14.62
CA ASN A 553 28.94 43.16 14.50
C ASN A 553 28.29 43.60 13.19
N THR A 554 27.74 42.64 12.44
CA THR A 554 26.58 42.93 11.60
C THR A 554 25.68 41.71 11.54
N ARG A 555 24.39 41.95 11.69
CA ARG A 555 23.29 40.99 11.71
C ARG A 555 23.21 40.28 10.36
N ILE A 556 23.81 39.10 10.23
CA ILE A 556 23.81 38.32 8.98
C ILE A 556 22.51 37.53 8.85
N LYS A 557 21.74 37.91 7.84
CA LYS A 557 20.65 37.17 7.22
C LYS A 557 21.27 35.95 6.52
N ILE A 558 21.14 34.76 7.11
CA ILE A 558 21.74 33.54 6.55
C ILE A 558 20.92 33.11 5.33
N SER A 559 21.52 33.25 4.15
CA SER A 559 21.12 32.55 2.93
C SER A 559 21.52 31.07 3.04
N TYR A 560 20.54 30.18 2.85
CA TYR A 560 20.77 28.74 2.83
C TYR A 560 21.20 28.29 1.43
N GLU A 561 22.50 28.30 1.14
CA GLU A 561 23.04 27.72 -0.10
C GLU A 561 24.11 26.64 0.10
N ASN A 562 24.49 26.29 1.33
CA ASN A 562 25.56 25.31 1.57
C ASN A 562 25.06 24.06 2.31
N LEU A 563 24.29 23.22 1.62
CA LEU A 563 24.04 21.83 2.04
C LEU A 563 25.13 20.94 1.43
N GLN A 564 26.14 20.59 2.24
CA GLN A 564 27.18 19.66 1.85
C GLN A 564 26.59 18.26 1.57
N VAL A 565 26.90 17.75 0.39
CA VAL A 565 26.62 16.39 -0.08
C VAL A 565 27.18 15.38 0.91
N THR A 566 26.33 14.50 1.45
CA THR A 566 26.79 13.30 2.16
C THR A 566 27.51 12.40 1.16
N LYS A 567 28.85 12.45 1.15
CA LYS A 567 29.68 11.41 0.53
C LYS A 567 29.52 10.12 1.33
N ILE A 568 28.54 9.31 0.96
CA ILE A 568 28.59 7.87 1.25
C ILE A 568 29.77 7.35 0.45
N ALA A 569 30.80 6.83 1.12
CA ALA A 569 32.01 6.36 0.46
C ALA A 569 31.66 5.33 -0.63
N GLY A 570 31.84 5.74 -1.89
CA GLY A 570 31.72 4.89 -3.08
C GLY A 570 30.30 4.44 -3.44
N LYS A 571 29.34 5.34 -3.66
CA LYS A 571 28.14 5.16 -4.53
C LYS A 571 27.35 6.50 -4.57
N GLY A 572 26.70 6.79 -5.70
CA GLY A 572 26.20 8.12 -6.13
C GLY A 572 25.53 9.03 -5.07
N SER A 573 25.69 10.35 -5.24
CA SER A 573 25.18 11.38 -4.33
C SER A 573 23.66 11.50 -4.38
N MET A 574 22.99 11.28 -3.24
CA MET A 574 21.58 11.65 -3.05
C MET A 574 21.46 13.12 -2.67
N LEU A 575 20.41 13.79 -3.14
CA LEU A 575 20.19 15.21 -2.91
C LEU A 575 19.08 15.46 -1.86
N PRO A 576 19.22 16.52 -1.04
CA PRO A 576 18.14 16.97 -0.17
C PRO A 576 16.94 17.40 -1.01
N VAL A 577 15.73 17.16 -0.50
CA VAL A 577 14.49 17.59 -1.17
C VAL A 577 14.44 19.13 -1.24
N ARG A 578 14.24 19.70 -2.45
CA ARG A 578 14.12 21.15 -2.64
C ARG A 578 12.88 21.68 -1.91
N TYR A 579 13.09 22.52 -0.91
CA TYR A 579 12.02 23.23 -0.20
C TYR A 579 11.37 24.28 -1.13
N LYS A 580 10.04 24.24 -1.29
CA LYS A 580 9.30 25.32 -1.98
C LYS A 580 9.03 26.45 -0.99
N SER A 581 9.34 27.69 -1.37
CA SER A 581 9.04 28.88 -0.56
C SER A 581 7.53 29.09 -0.42
N ARG A 582 7.11 29.34 0.82
CA ARG A 582 5.72 29.53 1.27
C ARG A 582 5.12 30.85 0.76
N GLU A 583 3.93 30.81 0.17
CA GLU A 583 3.07 32.00 0.02
C GLU A 583 2.36 32.24 1.36
N MET A 584 2.52 33.43 1.94
CA MET A 584 2.07 33.75 3.30
C MET A 584 1.04 34.89 3.24
N CYS A 585 -0.19 34.65 3.72
CA CYS A 585 -1.20 35.69 3.95
C CYS A 585 -1.21 36.10 5.44
N PRO A 586 -1.44 37.39 5.76
CA PRO A 586 -1.50 37.85 7.14
C PRO A 586 -2.89 37.56 7.75
N SER A 587 -2.91 37.08 9.00
CA SER A 587 -4.06 36.58 9.80
C SER A 587 -4.50 35.12 9.53
N ARG A 588 -4.95 34.41 10.61
CA ARG A 588 -5.21 32.94 10.73
C ARG A 588 -5.19 32.20 9.39
N SER A 589 -4.06 31.57 9.07
CA SER A 589 -3.84 30.96 7.76
C SER A 589 -3.93 29.43 7.86
N TYR A 590 -4.91 28.85 7.18
CA TYR A 590 -4.92 27.42 6.85
C TYR A 590 -3.70 27.14 5.97
N CYS A 591 -2.81 26.28 6.44
CA CYS A 591 -1.62 25.88 5.69
C CYS A 591 -1.86 24.54 5.01
N PHE A 592 -1.65 24.53 3.71
CA PHE A 592 -1.66 23.35 2.87
C PHE A 592 -0.22 23.10 2.42
N SER A 593 0.35 22.00 2.86
CA SER A 593 1.65 21.55 2.39
C SER A 593 1.59 20.10 1.96
N SER A 594 2.67 19.58 1.40
CA SER A 594 2.72 18.17 1.00
C SER A 594 4.09 17.59 1.24
N ILE A 595 4.13 16.34 1.72
CA ILE A 595 5.36 15.55 1.68
C ILE A 595 5.61 15.19 0.20
N PRO A 596 6.76 15.59 -0.36
CA PRO A 596 7.04 15.31 -1.76
C PRO A 596 7.14 13.81 -2.02
N ALA A 597 6.61 13.37 -3.16
CA ALA A 597 6.84 12.01 -3.65
C ALA A 597 8.36 11.72 -3.68
N GLY A 598 8.74 10.49 -3.34
CA GLY A 598 10.14 10.08 -3.30
C GLY A 598 10.88 10.42 -2.02
N SER A 599 10.23 11.01 -1.02
CA SER A 599 10.84 11.34 0.27
C SER A 599 11.25 10.08 1.05
N VAL A 600 12.55 9.95 1.32
CA VAL A 600 13.16 8.84 2.05
C VAL A 600 14.06 9.33 3.18
N LEU A 601 14.32 8.45 4.15
CA LEU A 601 15.27 8.66 5.23
C LEU A 601 16.21 7.45 5.38
N PRO A 602 17.41 7.64 5.96
CA PRO A 602 18.26 6.50 6.29
C PRO A 602 17.61 5.63 7.37
N VAL A 603 17.73 4.31 7.21
CA VAL A 603 17.21 3.33 8.18
C VAL A 603 17.92 3.41 9.54
N GLY A 604 17.41 2.65 10.52
CA GLY A 604 18.07 2.49 11.82
C GLY A 604 17.35 3.17 12.97
N GLY A 605 16.08 3.51 12.80
CA GLY A 605 15.29 4.22 13.81
C GLY A 605 15.49 5.74 13.77
N ASN A 606 16.07 6.29 12.70
CA ASN A 606 16.31 7.73 12.57
C ASN A 606 15.00 8.49 12.52
N PHE A 607 14.00 8.00 11.77
CA PHE A 607 12.68 8.62 11.72
C PHE A 607 12.07 8.74 13.12
N GLU A 608 12.08 7.65 13.89
CA GLU A 608 11.53 7.62 15.25
C GLU A 608 12.28 8.55 16.21
N ILE A 609 13.62 8.62 16.11
CA ILE A 609 14.44 9.50 16.95
C ILE A 609 14.22 10.98 16.59
N LEU A 610 14.17 11.31 15.30
CA LEU A 610 13.89 12.67 14.82
C LEU A 610 12.53 13.14 15.30
N LEU A 611 11.48 12.35 15.05
CA LEU A 611 10.13 12.72 15.43
C LEU A 611 9.99 12.80 16.96
N HIS A 612 10.60 11.89 17.71
CA HIS A 612 10.67 11.98 19.17
C HIS A 612 11.27 13.32 19.64
N PHE A 613 12.41 13.73 19.09
CA PHE A 613 13.07 14.98 19.47
C PHE A 613 12.21 16.21 19.21
N TYR A 614 11.62 16.31 18.01
CA TYR A 614 10.80 17.47 17.64
C TYR A 614 9.48 17.51 18.40
N LEU A 615 8.83 16.36 18.64
CA LEU A 615 7.61 16.30 19.45
C LEU A 615 7.86 16.70 20.91
N LEU A 616 8.99 16.29 21.51
CA LEU A 616 9.33 16.74 22.86
C LEU A 616 9.61 18.23 22.93
N ASN A 617 10.31 18.79 21.95
CA ASN A 617 10.56 20.23 21.90
C ASN A 617 9.26 21.00 21.70
N TYR A 618 8.36 20.50 20.84
CA TYR A 618 7.04 21.06 20.65
C TYR A 618 6.22 21.03 21.95
N ALA A 619 6.18 19.90 22.65
CA ALA A 619 5.45 19.77 23.91
C ALA A 619 5.98 20.70 25.02
N LYS A 620 7.29 21.00 25.04
CA LYS A 620 7.88 21.99 25.97
C LYS A 620 7.38 23.41 25.69
N ILE A 621 7.11 23.74 24.44
CA ILE A 621 6.59 25.05 24.02
C ILE A 621 5.10 25.17 24.40
N CYS A 622 4.32 24.11 24.21
CA CYS A 622 2.86 24.11 24.37
C CYS A 622 2.38 23.83 25.82
N GLN A 623 3.08 24.35 26.84
CA GLN A 623 2.80 24.03 28.25
C GLN A 623 1.29 24.05 28.60
N GLN A 624 0.83 23.00 29.29
CA GLN A 624 -0.52 22.80 29.86
C GLN A 624 -1.67 22.31 28.95
N SER A 625 -1.42 21.83 27.74
CA SER A 625 -2.49 21.24 26.89
C SER A 625 -2.58 19.70 26.97
N GLU A 626 -3.78 19.13 26.79
CA GLU A 626 -3.97 17.67 26.71
C GLU A 626 -3.22 17.09 25.51
N GLU A 627 -3.13 17.85 24.41
CA GLU A 627 -2.38 17.50 23.21
C GLU A 627 -0.86 17.46 23.45
N ALA A 628 -0.32 18.32 24.32
CA ALA A 628 1.08 18.26 24.73
C ALA A 628 1.37 16.97 25.52
N THR A 629 0.43 16.54 26.38
CA THR A 629 0.54 15.26 27.10
C THR A 629 0.52 14.07 26.14
N VAL A 630 -0.43 14.07 25.18
CA VAL A 630 -0.47 13.06 24.11
C VAL A 630 0.81 13.09 23.28
N GLY A 631 1.32 14.28 22.94
CA GLY A 631 2.57 14.46 22.21
C GLY A 631 3.78 13.85 22.92
N VAL A 632 3.88 14.00 24.25
CA VAL A 632 4.93 13.36 25.06
C VAL A 632 4.78 11.84 25.08
N ILE A 633 3.56 11.32 25.20
CA ILE A 633 3.29 9.88 25.17
C ILE A 633 3.68 9.28 23.82
N VAL A 634 3.25 9.90 22.72
CA VAL A 634 3.62 9.52 21.36
C VAL A 634 5.13 9.57 21.18
N ALA A 635 5.77 10.68 21.57
CA ALA A 635 7.22 10.83 21.48
C ALA A 635 7.95 9.70 22.22
N ASN A 636 7.58 9.40 23.46
CA ASN A 636 8.23 8.35 24.24
C ASN A 636 8.00 6.94 23.66
N ALA A 637 6.80 6.70 23.12
CA ALA A 637 6.46 5.43 22.50
C ALA A 637 7.29 5.15 21.24
N LEU A 638 7.61 6.18 20.43
CA LEU A 638 8.42 6.05 19.21
C LEU A 638 9.79 5.40 19.47
N LEU A 639 10.40 5.68 20.62
CA LEU A 639 11.70 5.11 20.98
C LEU A 639 11.67 3.58 21.21
N GLY A 640 10.50 2.94 21.24
CA GLY A 640 10.39 1.48 21.31
C GLY A 640 11.08 0.76 20.17
N ILE A 641 10.91 1.27 18.94
CA ILE A 641 11.47 0.68 17.73
C ILE A 641 13.01 0.67 17.74
N PRO A 642 13.70 1.82 17.90
CA PRO A 642 15.16 1.83 17.95
C PRO A 642 15.71 1.06 19.17
N LYS A 643 15.01 1.04 20.32
CA LYS A 643 15.41 0.23 21.48
C LYS A 643 15.44 -1.26 21.15
N ILE A 644 14.41 -1.78 20.46
CA ILE A 644 14.37 -3.19 20.04
C ILE A 644 15.43 -3.47 18.97
N LEU A 645 15.56 -2.60 17.97
CA LEU A 645 16.50 -2.76 16.87
C LEU A 645 17.96 -2.83 17.34
N HIS A 646 18.29 -2.11 18.42
CA HIS A 646 19.64 -2.05 18.99
C HIS A 646 19.81 -2.90 20.25
N LYS A 647 18.81 -3.71 20.64
CA LYS A 647 18.82 -4.50 21.88
C LYS A 647 20.01 -5.47 21.98
N SER A 648 20.42 -6.06 20.85
CA SER A 648 21.54 -7.00 20.78
C SER A 648 22.90 -6.31 20.56
N LYS A 649 22.93 -5.02 20.25
CA LYS A 649 24.15 -4.29 19.86
C LYS A 649 24.87 -3.73 21.09
N LYS A 650 26.20 -3.89 21.14
CA LYS A 650 27.05 -3.45 22.26
C LYS A 650 27.94 -2.25 21.89
N GLY A 651 28.44 -1.56 22.91
CA GLY A 651 29.35 -0.41 22.77
C GLY A 651 28.78 0.69 21.88
N ASN A 652 29.57 1.14 20.90
CA ASN A 652 29.27 2.21 19.93
C ASN A 652 27.98 2.06 19.13
N TYR A 653 27.39 0.86 19.13
CA TYR A 653 26.18 0.53 18.39
C TYR A 653 24.96 0.30 19.30
N SER A 654 25.12 0.44 20.62
CA SER A 654 24.03 0.36 21.59
C SER A 654 23.07 1.56 21.44
N PHE A 655 21.81 1.35 21.82
CA PHE A 655 20.78 2.41 21.73
C PHE A 655 21.18 3.72 22.45
N PRO A 656 21.65 3.71 23.72
CA PRO A 656 21.95 4.96 24.42
C PRO A 656 23.04 5.79 23.71
N GLN A 657 24.09 5.14 23.21
CA GLN A 657 25.18 5.85 22.54
C GLN A 657 24.76 6.39 21.18
N MET A 658 23.98 5.61 20.41
CA MET A 658 23.38 6.08 19.16
C MET A 658 22.45 7.27 19.40
N TYR A 659 21.61 7.19 20.43
CA TYR A 659 20.65 8.24 20.79
C TYR A 659 21.34 9.54 21.25
N VAL A 660 22.37 9.46 22.10
CA VAL A 660 23.14 10.64 22.53
C VAL A 660 23.86 11.31 21.36
N ARG A 661 24.47 10.54 20.46
CA ARG A 661 25.10 11.09 19.24
C ARG A 661 24.07 11.79 18.35
N ALA A 662 22.91 11.15 18.19
CA ALA A 662 21.80 11.69 17.43
C ALA A 662 21.33 13.04 18.01
N LEU A 663 21.14 13.12 19.33
CA LEU A 663 20.78 14.36 20.01
C LEU A 663 21.83 15.46 19.84
N HIS A 664 23.12 15.12 19.99
CA HIS A 664 24.21 16.06 19.79
C HIS A 664 24.22 16.62 18.36
N ALA A 665 24.06 15.75 17.35
CA ALA A 665 23.97 16.16 15.95
C ALA A 665 22.81 17.15 15.74
N LEU A 666 21.61 16.83 16.24
CA LEU A 666 20.43 17.69 16.12
C LEU A 666 20.60 19.05 16.83
N GLN A 667 21.19 19.06 18.02
CA GLN A 667 21.44 20.30 18.77
C GLN A 667 22.49 21.18 18.09
N SER A 668 23.48 20.56 17.45
CA SER A 668 24.54 21.25 16.68
C SER A 668 24.14 21.61 15.24
N GLY A 669 22.92 21.30 14.81
CA GLY A 669 22.45 21.52 13.43
C GLY A 669 23.16 20.67 12.37
N GLN A 670 23.86 19.60 12.78
CA GLN A 670 24.57 18.69 11.90
C GLN A 670 23.65 17.58 11.38
N PRO A 671 23.85 17.07 10.15
CA PRO A 671 23.10 15.94 9.64
C PRO A 671 23.37 14.69 10.49
N MET A 672 22.33 13.90 10.71
CA MET A 672 22.45 12.61 11.39
C MET A 672 23.34 11.67 10.57
N GLY A 673 24.51 11.33 11.10
CA GLY A 673 25.38 10.35 10.49
C GLY A 673 24.76 8.94 10.56
N SER A 674 24.20 8.47 9.45
CA SER A 674 23.78 7.06 9.33
C SER A 674 25.00 6.18 9.04
N ARG A 675 25.32 5.26 9.95
CA ARG A 675 26.27 4.17 9.68
C ARG A 675 25.61 2.95 9.03
N GLN A 676 24.27 2.93 8.95
CA GLN A 676 23.53 1.82 8.33
C GLN A 676 23.29 2.14 6.85
N THR A 677 23.62 1.19 5.99
CA THR A 677 23.31 1.25 4.56
C THR A 677 21.86 0.84 4.36
N GLY A 678 21.03 1.75 3.87
CA GLY A 678 19.63 1.47 3.55
C GLY A 678 18.74 2.70 3.71
N LEU A 679 17.61 2.66 3.01
CA LEU A 679 16.62 3.74 3.01
C LEU A 679 15.26 3.22 3.46
N GLU A 680 14.43 4.10 3.97
CA GLU A 680 13.03 3.84 4.30
C GLU A 680 12.13 4.99 3.80
N SER A 681 10.89 4.65 3.43
CA SER A 681 9.90 5.60 2.94
C SER A 681 9.34 6.46 4.08
N VAL A 682 9.43 7.79 3.93
CA VAL A 682 8.84 8.74 4.88
C VAL A 682 7.31 8.65 4.87
N VAL A 683 6.72 8.58 3.67
CA VAL A 683 5.27 8.43 3.51
C VAL A 683 4.77 7.14 4.16
N GLY A 684 5.51 6.04 3.99
CA GLY A 684 5.19 4.76 4.64
C GLY A 684 5.20 4.87 6.17
N LYS A 685 6.19 5.57 6.74
CA LYS A 685 6.28 5.82 8.19
C LYS A 685 5.15 6.71 8.71
N TYR A 686 4.84 7.79 8.01
CA TYR A 686 3.73 8.66 8.38
C TYR A 686 2.40 7.89 8.37
N GLN A 687 2.12 7.13 7.30
CA GLN A 687 0.91 6.30 7.20
C GLN A 687 0.84 5.26 8.31
N LEU A 688 1.98 4.68 8.70
CA LEU A 688 2.07 3.76 9.84
C LEU A 688 1.66 4.44 11.14
N LEU A 689 2.22 5.62 11.45
CA LEU A 689 1.86 6.37 12.66
C LEU A 689 0.36 6.65 12.70
N THR A 690 -0.18 7.20 11.61
CA THR A 690 -1.61 7.50 11.48
C THR A 690 -2.46 6.24 11.66
N SER A 691 -2.06 5.11 11.07
CA SER A 691 -2.81 3.85 11.21
C SER A 691 -2.78 3.31 12.65
N VAL A 692 -1.66 3.47 13.36
CA VAL A 692 -1.54 3.07 14.77
C VAL A 692 -2.38 3.98 15.67
N LEU A 693 -2.33 5.29 15.47
CA LEU A 693 -3.14 6.25 16.23
C LEU A 693 -4.64 6.00 16.02
N GLN A 694 -5.07 5.74 14.79
CA GLN A 694 -6.45 5.37 14.50
C GLN A 694 -6.87 4.06 15.18
N CYS A 695 -5.99 3.06 15.23
CA CYS A 695 -6.25 1.81 15.95
C CYS A 695 -6.37 2.05 17.45
N LEU A 696 -5.48 2.87 18.02
CA LEU A 696 -5.54 3.27 19.42
C LEU A 696 -6.84 4.02 19.74
N THR A 697 -7.24 5.00 18.93
CA THR A 697 -8.51 5.71 19.09
C THR A 697 -9.69 4.73 19.11
N LYS A 698 -9.73 3.75 18.18
CA LYS A 698 -10.76 2.71 18.19
C LYS A 698 -10.77 1.91 19.49
N ILE A 699 -9.59 1.50 19.99
CA ILE A 699 -9.47 0.78 21.26
C ILE A 699 -10.02 1.62 22.42
N LEU A 700 -9.64 2.90 22.49
CA LEU A 700 -10.04 3.82 23.58
C LEU A 700 -11.52 4.19 23.55
N THR A 701 -12.19 4.05 22.42
CA THR A 701 -13.64 4.28 22.29
C THR A 701 -14.51 3.07 22.66
N ILE A 702 -13.91 1.90 22.93
CA ILE A 702 -14.66 0.72 23.36
C ILE A 702 -14.85 0.82 24.88
N ASP A 703 -16.10 0.94 25.32
CA ASP A 703 -16.46 0.94 26.74
C ASP A 703 -16.80 -0.48 27.27
N LEU A 704 -17.36 -1.34 26.42
CA LEU A 704 -17.88 -2.65 26.82
C LEU A 704 -17.68 -3.71 25.73
N VAL A 705 -17.21 -4.90 26.12
CA VAL A 705 -17.14 -6.07 25.25
C VAL A 705 -18.18 -7.09 25.70
N ILE A 706 -19.15 -7.40 24.85
CA ILE A 706 -20.21 -8.37 25.12
C ILE A 706 -19.96 -9.62 24.27
N ASN A 707 -19.90 -10.79 24.91
CA ASN A 707 -19.79 -12.08 24.22
C ASN A 707 -21.17 -12.75 24.17
N ILE A 708 -21.80 -12.75 22.99
CA ILE A 708 -23.10 -13.40 22.77
C ILE A 708 -22.84 -14.78 22.17
N LYS A 709 -22.81 -15.82 23.01
CA LYS A 709 -22.85 -17.21 22.54
C LYS A 709 -24.28 -17.54 22.13
N ARG A 710 -24.60 -17.45 20.83
CA ARG A 710 -25.82 -18.07 20.32
C ARG A 710 -25.61 -19.59 20.37
N GLN A 711 -26.44 -20.30 21.13
CA GLN A 711 -26.53 -21.74 20.95
C GLN A 711 -27.06 -22.00 19.53
N PRO A 712 -26.54 -23.03 18.82
CA PRO A 712 -27.15 -23.45 17.56
C PRO A 712 -28.63 -23.72 17.83
N GLN A 713 -29.52 -23.19 16.98
CA GLN A 713 -30.91 -23.62 16.98
C GLN A 713 -30.89 -25.14 16.77
N GLU A 714 -31.32 -25.90 17.77
CA GLU A 714 -31.80 -27.25 17.53
C GLU A 714 -32.92 -27.12 16.49
N ILE A 715 -32.60 -27.45 15.25
CA ILE A 715 -33.64 -27.83 14.28
C ILE A 715 -34.19 -29.11 14.89
N CYS A 716 -35.28 -28.97 15.64
CA CYS A 716 -36.07 -30.11 16.05
C CYS A 716 -36.67 -30.63 14.73
N ASP A 717 -36.02 -31.62 14.13
CA ASP A 717 -36.63 -32.46 13.11
C ASP A 717 -37.84 -33.10 13.79
N GLN A 718 -39.00 -32.44 13.66
CA GLN A 718 -40.28 -33.10 13.81
C GLN A 718 -40.40 -34.02 12.60
N ASP A 719 -39.83 -35.22 12.72
CA ASP A 719 -40.30 -36.38 11.99
C ASP A 719 -41.76 -36.60 12.40
N SER A 720 -42.66 -35.94 11.68
CA SER A 720 -44.06 -36.34 11.62
C SER A 720 -44.14 -37.62 10.80
N GLU A 721 -43.94 -38.76 11.48
CA GLU A 721 -44.59 -40.02 11.11
C GLU A 721 -46.09 -39.89 11.46
N GLU A 722 -46.90 -39.59 10.46
CA GLU A 722 -48.39 -39.69 10.37
C GLU A 722 -48.72 -38.92 9.07
N GLU A 723 -49.28 -39.43 7.96
CA GLU A 723 -50.23 -40.50 7.61
C GLU A 723 -49.96 -40.92 6.14
N LEU A 724 -50.00 -42.20 5.78
CA LEU A 724 -51.05 -42.85 4.96
C LEU A 724 -51.51 -42.12 3.68
#